data_AF-A0A0M9ETE4-F1
#
_entry.id   AF-A0A0M9ETE4-F1
#
_cell.length_a   1.000
_cell.length_b   1.000
_cell.length_c   1.000
_cell.angle_alpha   90.00
_cell.angle_beta   90.00
_cell.angle_gamma   90.00
#
_symmetry.space_group_name_H-M   'P 1'
#
loop_
_entity.id
_entity.type
_entity.pdbx_description
1 polymer ?
#
loop_
_entity_poly.entity_id
_entity_poly.type
_entity_poly.pdbx_seq_one_letter_code
_entity_poly.pdbx_strand_id
1 'polypeptide(L)'
;MTTLVDNQVPTTQLADTVDVKAGDDDIGVEVQMSVAGGPYGSIHEPIHESLTLSALISSNSGVSPDTTVKNASNHDWEYIRGAIWNDDPDCQLFDDSENQNHSYSLGAAWYKAYRQGETDWNPNAMEMNRLRNPIGRSHYGDLQFLHCMASVRGESPEDTKAKIMVWMEVMYKLVTGEDGTNPDTVVSTTKLAKFCPPMSLPPSWLSLSYYLAKNSNFQGLDIRRRALGSMFHVIQDSYAIGHTKRELINKEDKVSEDPLRFKQGVADRWGPIINFHTYFGQDGDSHSHYDHSSDGVPDPGNLSNLEQWNSLIGCRDAADKCKELAERKNAEEKWDSGFVHEAGSVTITDSFSWNFCCIQAFKMANITINGNTINTNELPAKLPQTAAKTNFILIQTYNRDLFATEKLELAKLGVNIQEYVAQFTYLCRYEKEDLEPIREKDYVKSVTIYLRELKSTISLKDMVEREADRKFYRVDCILHETPNITAEKLAAEIAQKAWVDVTKLAISPVRIRLTVHQDKLEALAKLDSISRIEEVRPDEVFNDLARGTLNADILALSTSYEGNGQKVCVADTGFDQGKMVDELGIQVHPAFIGRVEHLESLWLGDESKDTAGHGTHVCASICGNGLYKNGNVRVQGVAPGATLMVQSIAQVSKDPNKGAIEVPMDLGLQLFSTPRLSIHTPYSIRRLMEYGIWNATHMELNPYIWKLRNDVIYIIN
;
A
#
# COMPACT_ATOMS: atom_id res chain seq x y z
N MET A 1 -7.70 -38.15 -6.35
CA MET A 1 -6.95 -37.07 -5.59
C MET A 1 -7.20 -37.19 -4.08
N THR A 2 -7.48 -38.46 -3.65
CA THR A 2 -7.63 -38.95 -2.26
C THR A 2 -6.35 -39.69 -1.86
N THR A 3 -5.21 -39.22 -2.38
CA THR A 3 -4.05 -39.85 -1.71
C THR A 3 -2.88 -38.87 -1.76
N LEU A 4 -3.04 -37.60 -1.37
CA LEU A 4 -1.73 -36.94 -1.11
C LEU A 4 -1.90 -35.96 0.05
N VAL A 5 -2.68 -36.31 1.16
CA VAL A 5 -2.68 -35.43 2.36
C VAL A 5 -1.97 -36.16 3.49
N ASP A 6 -0.79 -36.71 3.30
CA ASP A 6 -0.13 -37.00 4.60
C ASP A 6 1.38 -36.90 4.43
N ASN A 7 1.90 -35.69 4.48
CA ASN A 7 3.27 -35.71 5.07
C ASN A 7 3.65 -34.32 5.58
N GLN A 8 3.47 -34.08 6.96
CA GLN A 8 4.12 -33.62 8.20
C GLN A 8 5.54 -33.10 7.92
N VAL A 9 5.70 -31.70 7.94
CA VAL A 9 7.00 -31.15 8.37
C VAL A 9 6.79 -30.27 9.62
N PRO A 10 7.65 -30.41 10.76
CA PRO A 10 7.85 -30.18 12.19
C PRO A 10 7.91 -28.68 12.53
N THR A 11 6.90 -28.21 13.31
CA THR A 11 6.71 -27.03 14.18
C THR A 11 7.93 -26.81 15.09
N THR A 12 8.94 -26.04 14.67
CA THR A 12 9.91 -25.42 15.62
C THR A 12 9.31 -24.16 16.23
N GLN A 13 8.73 -24.29 17.42
CA GLN A 13 8.48 -23.48 18.63
C GLN A 13 9.67 -22.56 18.94
N LEU A 14 9.62 -21.28 18.47
CA LEU A 14 10.41 -20.23 19.18
C LEU A 14 9.47 -19.34 19.99
N ALA A 15 9.42 -19.52 21.35
CA ALA A 15 9.33 -18.87 22.68
C ALA A 15 9.24 -17.35 22.55
N ASP A 16 8.01 -16.77 22.96
CA ASP A 16 7.26 -15.83 23.81
C ASP A 16 8.00 -14.49 23.94
N THR A 17 7.45 -13.45 23.13
CA THR A 17 7.46 -12.08 23.69
C THR A 17 6.20 -11.34 23.22
N VAL A 18 5.11 -11.28 24.14
CA VAL A 18 3.99 -10.52 24.72
C VAL A 18 3.10 -9.99 23.60
N ASP A 19 2.32 -10.89 23.00
CA ASP A 19 1.07 -10.91 22.20
C ASP A 19 -0.09 -10.22 22.95
N VAL A 20 -0.30 -8.99 22.85
CA VAL A 20 -1.65 -8.42 23.04
C VAL A 20 -2.67 -9.28 22.26
N LYS A 21 -3.15 -10.43 22.83
CA LYS A 21 -4.33 -11.30 22.65
C LYS A 21 -5.42 -10.62 21.82
N ALA A 22 -5.36 -10.64 20.45
CA ALA A 22 -6.52 -10.65 19.53
C ALA A 22 -7.67 -11.50 20.09
N GLY A 23 -8.48 -10.96 21.01
CA GLY A 23 -9.85 -11.32 21.42
C GLY A 23 -10.22 -12.76 21.06
N ASP A 24 -9.73 -13.77 21.70
CA ASP A 24 -10.31 -15.06 22.13
C ASP A 24 -11.83 -14.97 22.29
N ASP A 25 -12.66 -14.40 21.32
CA ASP A 25 -14.09 -14.83 21.37
C ASP A 25 -14.55 -15.19 19.95
N ASP A 26 -13.87 -15.84 19.11
CA ASP A 26 -14.61 -16.22 17.87
C ASP A 26 -14.67 -17.74 17.74
N ILE A 27 -15.38 -18.34 18.71
CA ILE A 27 -16.00 -19.62 19.09
C ILE A 27 -17.00 -20.03 18.00
N GLY A 28 -16.68 -21.04 16.96
CA GLY A 28 -17.28 -22.22 16.30
C GLY A 28 -18.56 -21.87 15.54
N VAL A 29 -18.63 -20.83 14.68
CA VAL A 29 -19.84 -20.51 13.86
C VAL A 29 -19.68 -21.18 12.48
N GLU A 30 -20.53 -22.27 12.04
CA GLU A 30 -20.61 -22.86 10.68
C GLU A 30 -21.29 -21.89 9.70
N VAL A 31 -20.52 -21.05 8.99
CA VAL A 31 -21.09 -20.02 8.08
C VAL A 31 -21.11 -20.58 6.66
N GLN A 32 -22.15 -20.04 5.71
CA GLN A 32 -22.90 -20.79 4.69
C GLN A 32 -22.95 -19.99 3.39
N MET A 33 -21.68 -19.27 2.88
CA MET A 33 -21.95 -18.77 1.50
C MET A 33 -20.72 -18.98 0.62
N SER A 34 -20.86 -20.08 -0.24
CA SER A 34 -19.74 -20.48 -1.14
C SER A 34 -20.20 -20.40 -2.60
N VAL A 35 -19.12 -20.27 -3.39
CA VAL A 35 -19.40 -20.41 -4.84
C VAL A 35 -18.98 -21.82 -5.29
N ALA A 36 -19.76 -22.36 -6.27
CA ALA A 36 -19.41 -23.70 -6.76
C ALA A 36 -18.28 -23.59 -7.79
N GLY A 37 -17.34 -24.64 -7.74
CA GLY A 37 -16.22 -24.69 -8.71
C GLY A 37 -15.87 -26.15 -9.04
N GLY A 38 -14.85 -26.34 -9.89
CA GLY A 38 -14.42 -27.71 -10.24
C GLY A 38 -15.29 -28.30 -11.35
N PRO A 39 -14.80 -29.46 -11.92
CA PRO A 39 -15.56 -30.06 -13.03
C PRO A 39 -17.03 -30.28 -12.65
N TYR A 40 -17.92 -29.68 -13.56
CA TYR A 40 -19.39 -29.81 -13.43
C TYR A 40 -19.89 -29.05 -12.20
N GLY A 41 -18.98 -28.17 -11.56
CA GLY A 41 -19.41 -27.42 -10.36
C GLY A 41 -19.49 -28.32 -9.11
N SER A 42 -18.71 -29.29 -9.05
CA SER A 42 -18.89 -30.33 -8.01
C SER A 42 -18.12 -29.95 -6.74
N ILE A 43 -17.37 -28.88 -6.96
CA ILE A 43 -16.61 -28.47 -5.74
C ILE A 43 -17.33 -27.29 -5.08
N HIS A 44 -17.73 -27.42 -3.72
CA HIS A 44 -18.48 -26.46 -2.89
C HIS A 44 -19.93 -26.35 -3.36
N GLU A 45 -20.74 -25.90 -2.46
CA GLU A 45 -22.18 -25.75 -2.77
C GLU A 45 -22.47 -24.37 -3.39
N PRO A 46 -23.42 -24.32 -4.39
CA PRO A 46 -23.71 -23.07 -5.10
C PRO A 46 -24.66 -22.17 -4.28
N ILE A 47 -24.28 -21.75 -3.15
CA ILE A 47 -25.17 -20.94 -2.29
C ILE A 47 -25.27 -19.52 -2.87
N HIS A 48 -24.10 -18.82 -3.35
CA HIS A 48 -24.21 -17.47 -3.94
C HIS A 48 -25.08 -17.51 -5.21
N GLU A 49 -24.88 -18.58 -5.90
CA GLU A 49 -25.68 -18.70 -7.15
C GLU A 49 -27.18 -18.79 -6.85
N SER A 50 -27.47 -19.64 -5.89
CA SER A 50 -28.90 -19.86 -5.57
C SER A 50 -29.53 -18.62 -4.93
N LEU A 51 -28.76 -17.90 -4.05
CA LEU A 51 -29.31 -16.67 -3.45
C LEU A 51 -29.57 -15.62 -4.54
N THR A 52 -28.66 -15.62 -5.52
CA THR A 52 -28.85 -14.65 -6.61
C THR A 52 -30.16 -14.94 -7.36
N LEU A 53 -30.42 -16.22 -7.71
CA LEU A 53 -31.67 -16.56 -8.43
C LEU A 53 -32.90 -16.35 -7.54
N SER A 54 -32.72 -16.66 -6.20
CA SER A 54 -33.88 -16.43 -5.30
C SER A 54 -34.27 -14.96 -5.28
N ALA A 55 -33.24 -14.10 -5.26
CA ALA A 55 -33.55 -12.66 -5.22
C ALA A 55 -34.18 -12.20 -6.54
N LEU A 56 -33.67 -12.69 -7.62
CA LEU A 56 -34.20 -12.24 -8.93
C LEU A 56 -35.62 -12.77 -9.15
N ILE A 57 -35.87 -14.04 -8.79
CA ILE A 57 -37.23 -14.62 -8.93
C ILE A 57 -38.24 -13.84 -8.09
N SER A 58 -37.76 -13.36 -6.98
CA SER A 58 -38.73 -12.73 -6.05
C SER A 58 -38.82 -11.22 -6.31
N SER A 59 -38.04 -10.67 -7.28
CA SER A 59 -38.02 -9.20 -7.49
C SER A 59 -38.68 -8.85 -8.82
N ASN A 60 -39.41 -9.83 -9.43
CA ASN A 60 -40.02 -9.63 -10.75
C ASN A 60 -39.00 -9.17 -11.79
N SER A 61 -37.85 -9.62 -11.77
CA SER A 61 -36.72 -9.25 -12.66
C SER A 61 -36.83 -10.04 -13.97
N GLY A 62 -38.00 -10.79 -14.13
CA GLY A 62 -38.17 -11.46 -15.43
C GLY A 62 -37.60 -12.88 -15.42
N VAL A 63 -37.10 -13.30 -14.20
CA VAL A 63 -36.63 -14.70 -14.10
C VAL A 63 -37.81 -15.59 -13.64
N SER A 64 -38.03 -16.70 -14.43
CA SER A 64 -39.19 -17.59 -14.14
C SER A 64 -39.07 -18.21 -12.74
N PRO A 65 -40.24 -18.37 -12.02
CA PRO A 65 -40.26 -18.92 -10.66
C PRO A 65 -39.73 -20.36 -10.60
N ASP A 66 -39.67 -21.07 -11.77
CA ASP A 66 -39.23 -22.48 -11.72
C ASP A 66 -37.74 -22.60 -12.07
N THR A 67 -37.10 -21.38 -12.22
CA THR A 67 -35.66 -21.40 -12.59
C THR A 67 -34.81 -21.89 -11.41
N THR A 68 -33.95 -22.85 -11.72
CA THR A 68 -32.91 -23.34 -10.77
C THR A 68 -31.53 -23.14 -11.40
N VAL A 69 -30.51 -23.43 -10.52
CA VAL A 69 -29.15 -23.30 -11.09
C VAL A 69 -28.97 -24.30 -12.22
N LYS A 70 -29.69 -25.41 -12.23
CA LYS A 70 -29.48 -26.48 -13.24
C LYS A 70 -30.18 -26.12 -14.55
N ASN A 71 -31.25 -25.33 -14.45
CA ASN A 71 -31.99 -25.18 -15.74
C ASN A 71 -32.01 -23.71 -16.15
N ALA A 72 -31.15 -22.85 -15.46
CA ALA A 72 -31.14 -21.41 -15.81
C ALA A 72 -30.62 -21.23 -17.24
N SER A 73 -31.25 -20.30 -17.99
CA SER A 73 -30.81 -20.01 -19.38
C SER A 73 -29.45 -19.29 -19.39
N ASN A 74 -28.84 -19.18 -20.57
CA ASN A 74 -27.56 -18.42 -20.66
C ASN A 74 -27.75 -16.96 -20.24
N HIS A 75 -28.93 -16.47 -20.55
CA HIS A 75 -29.21 -15.08 -20.14
C HIS A 75 -29.21 -14.94 -18.61
N ASP A 76 -29.87 -15.84 -17.88
CA ASP A 76 -29.93 -15.76 -16.39
C ASP A 76 -28.56 -16.11 -15.78
N TRP A 77 -27.76 -16.83 -16.50
CA TRP A 77 -26.44 -17.20 -15.96
C TRP A 77 -25.49 -15.99 -16.00
N GLU A 78 -25.84 -14.98 -16.75
CA GLU A 78 -24.96 -13.79 -16.66
C GLU A 78 -25.05 -13.13 -15.28
N TYR A 79 -26.26 -13.23 -14.60
CA TYR A 79 -26.31 -12.77 -13.19
C TYR A 79 -25.43 -13.65 -12.30
N ILE A 80 -25.55 -14.93 -12.55
CA ILE A 80 -24.78 -15.88 -11.70
C ILE A 80 -23.28 -15.70 -11.95
N ARG A 81 -22.90 -15.45 -13.22
CA ARG A 81 -21.46 -15.22 -13.48
C ARG A 81 -20.97 -13.97 -12.75
N GLY A 82 -21.87 -13.01 -12.68
CA GLY A 82 -21.49 -11.80 -11.90
C GLY A 82 -21.30 -12.11 -10.43
N ALA A 83 -22.25 -12.92 -9.83
CA ALA A 83 -22.12 -13.23 -8.39
C ALA A 83 -20.83 -14.02 -8.12
N ILE A 84 -20.29 -14.64 -9.14
CA ILE A 84 -19.07 -15.46 -8.95
C ILE A 84 -17.83 -14.62 -9.27
N TRP A 85 -18.00 -13.66 -10.00
CA TRP A 85 -16.87 -12.91 -10.54
C TRP A 85 -15.95 -12.38 -9.42
N ASN A 86 -16.63 -11.86 -8.31
CA ASN A 86 -15.77 -11.29 -7.24
C ASN A 86 -14.80 -12.35 -6.69
N ASP A 87 -15.20 -13.63 -6.77
CA ASP A 87 -14.31 -14.72 -6.33
C ASP A 87 -13.40 -15.19 -7.48
N ASP A 88 -13.73 -14.78 -8.69
CA ASP A 88 -12.93 -15.20 -9.87
C ASP A 88 -12.79 -14.02 -10.85
N PRO A 89 -12.06 -13.00 -10.39
CA PRO A 89 -12.00 -11.77 -11.23
C PRO A 89 -11.17 -12.00 -12.50
N ASP A 90 -10.50 -13.20 -12.57
CA ASP A 90 -9.73 -13.46 -13.80
C ASP A 90 -10.47 -14.48 -14.67
N CYS A 91 -11.69 -14.80 -14.38
CA CYS A 91 -12.60 -15.68 -15.13
C CYS A 91 -11.94 -17.02 -15.44
N GLN A 92 -11.42 -17.65 -14.40
CA GLN A 92 -10.68 -18.91 -14.64
C GLN A 92 -11.50 -20.13 -14.22
N LEU A 93 -12.73 -19.87 -13.71
CA LEU A 93 -13.49 -21.02 -13.16
C LEU A 93 -14.42 -21.57 -14.24
N PHE A 94 -14.43 -20.91 -15.41
CA PHE A 94 -15.35 -21.39 -16.46
C PHE A 94 -14.58 -21.48 -17.79
N ASP A 95 -14.97 -22.53 -18.59
CA ASP A 95 -14.42 -22.59 -19.95
C ASP A 95 -15.08 -21.53 -20.85
N ASP A 96 -14.15 -20.89 -21.62
CA ASP A 96 -14.70 -19.87 -22.55
C ASP A 96 -15.28 -20.56 -23.79
N SER A 97 -16.60 -20.36 -24.00
CA SER A 97 -17.27 -20.97 -25.16
C SER A 97 -18.13 -19.91 -25.87
N GLU A 98 -18.36 -20.15 -27.22
CA GLU A 98 -19.14 -19.16 -28.00
C GLU A 98 -20.64 -19.27 -27.67
N ASN A 99 -21.11 -20.49 -27.25
CA ASN A 99 -22.59 -20.64 -27.17
C ASN A 99 -23.01 -21.02 -25.75
N GLN A 100 -22.02 -21.30 -24.88
CA GLN A 100 -22.41 -21.66 -23.50
C GLN A 100 -21.63 -20.80 -22.50
N ASN A 101 -22.38 -20.45 -21.42
CA ASN A 101 -21.66 -19.57 -20.46
C ASN A 101 -21.76 -20.15 -19.04
N HIS A 102 -22.02 -21.48 -19.01
CA HIS A 102 -22.10 -22.05 -17.64
C HIS A 102 -21.31 -23.34 -17.58
N SER A 103 -20.26 -23.48 -18.46
CA SER A 103 -19.41 -24.68 -18.43
C SER A 103 -18.21 -24.45 -17.50
N TYR A 104 -18.20 -25.30 -16.41
CA TYR A 104 -17.13 -25.11 -15.42
C TYR A 104 -15.81 -25.69 -15.96
N SER A 105 -14.70 -24.96 -15.69
CA SER A 105 -13.37 -25.55 -15.97
C SER A 105 -12.94 -26.47 -14.82
N LEU A 106 -11.67 -27.01 -15.04
CA LEU A 106 -11.14 -27.86 -13.95
C LEU A 106 -10.80 -27.01 -12.71
N GLY A 107 -10.57 -25.72 -12.92
CA GLY A 107 -10.34 -24.79 -11.78
C GLY A 107 -8.86 -24.82 -11.35
N ALA A 108 -7.95 -25.53 -12.08
CA ALA A 108 -6.54 -25.67 -11.67
C ALA A 108 -5.83 -24.30 -11.77
N ALA A 109 -6.13 -23.56 -12.86
CA ALA A 109 -5.48 -22.23 -12.97
C ALA A 109 -5.93 -21.29 -11.86
N TRP A 110 -7.22 -21.38 -11.60
CA TRP A 110 -7.72 -20.53 -10.48
C TRP A 110 -7.04 -20.92 -9.16
N TYR A 111 -7.02 -22.23 -8.90
CA TYR A 111 -6.43 -22.69 -7.62
C TYR A 111 -4.97 -22.27 -7.52
N LYS A 112 -4.27 -22.43 -8.61
CA LYS A 112 -2.85 -22.00 -8.59
C LYS A 112 -2.74 -20.50 -8.28
N ALA A 113 -3.52 -19.68 -8.97
CA ALA A 113 -3.47 -18.23 -8.73
C ALA A 113 -3.90 -17.89 -7.29
N TYR A 114 -4.95 -18.55 -6.85
CA TYR A 114 -5.43 -18.33 -5.46
C TYR A 114 -4.33 -18.65 -4.45
N ARG A 115 -3.58 -19.83 -4.59
CA ARG A 115 -2.52 -20.21 -3.62
C ARG A 115 -1.32 -19.26 -3.74
N GLN A 116 -1.08 -18.95 -4.98
CA GLN A 116 0.03 -17.98 -5.13
C GLN A 116 -0.30 -16.64 -4.47
N GLY A 117 -1.50 -16.19 -4.60
CA GLY A 117 -1.92 -14.93 -3.94
C GLY A 117 -1.65 -14.97 -2.42
N GLU A 118 -1.94 -16.08 -1.83
CA GLU A 118 -1.68 -16.18 -0.37
C GLU A 118 -0.22 -15.87 -0.06
N THR A 119 0.64 -16.40 -0.85
CA THR A 119 2.07 -16.15 -0.61
C THR A 119 2.43 -14.71 -0.98
N ASP A 120 1.93 -14.24 -2.14
CA ASP A 120 2.30 -12.90 -2.65
C ASP A 120 1.83 -11.79 -1.70
N TRP A 121 0.77 -12.08 -0.99
CA TRP A 121 0.20 -10.96 -0.18
C TRP A 121 0.42 -11.25 1.29
N ASN A 122 1.45 -12.09 1.59
CA ASN A 122 1.85 -12.30 2.98
C ASN A 122 2.48 -11.01 3.56
N PRO A 123 1.89 -10.58 4.70
CA PRO A 123 2.33 -9.28 5.24
C PRO A 123 3.79 -9.33 5.70
N ASN A 124 4.32 -10.50 5.86
CA ASN A 124 5.72 -10.59 6.33
C ASN A 124 6.67 -10.81 5.15
N ALA A 125 6.16 -11.02 4.01
CA ALA A 125 7.04 -11.27 2.84
C ALA A 125 6.30 -10.87 1.56
N MET A 126 6.06 -9.54 1.41
CA MET A 126 5.25 -9.11 0.25
C MET A 126 6.09 -9.21 -1.03
N GLU A 127 5.42 -9.73 -2.09
CA GLU A 127 6.14 -9.91 -3.38
C GLU A 127 5.84 -8.74 -4.32
N MET A 128 6.74 -8.45 -5.24
CA MET A 128 6.65 -7.27 -6.14
C MET A 128 5.53 -7.47 -7.17
N ASN A 129 5.28 -8.74 -7.62
CA ASN A 129 4.29 -8.93 -8.71
C ASN A 129 2.90 -9.27 -8.14
N ARG A 130 2.68 -8.95 -6.89
CA ARG A 130 1.41 -9.34 -6.24
C ARG A 130 0.23 -8.63 -6.88
N LEU A 131 0.50 -7.52 -7.58
CA LEU A 131 -0.63 -6.75 -8.16
C LEU A 131 -1.02 -7.33 -9.53
N ARG A 132 -0.32 -8.35 -10.01
CA ARG A 132 -0.63 -8.91 -11.35
C ARG A 132 -1.51 -10.15 -11.22
N ASN A 133 -1.85 -10.47 -10.04
CA ASN A 133 -2.71 -11.64 -9.79
C ASN A 133 -4.07 -11.16 -9.24
N PRO A 134 -5.08 -10.92 -10.14
CA PRO A 134 -6.39 -10.38 -9.71
C PRO A 134 -7.07 -11.29 -8.68
N ILE A 135 -6.90 -12.61 -8.88
CA ILE A 135 -7.52 -13.52 -7.90
C ILE A 135 -6.88 -13.30 -6.52
N GLY A 136 -5.55 -13.17 -6.41
CA GLY A 136 -4.88 -12.86 -5.13
C GLY A 136 -5.29 -11.50 -4.56
N ARG A 137 -5.41 -10.54 -5.44
CA ARG A 137 -5.78 -9.18 -4.96
C ARG A 137 -7.18 -9.19 -4.33
N SER A 138 -8.11 -9.97 -4.96
CA SER A 138 -9.51 -9.94 -4.43
C SER A 138 -9.61 -10.79 -3.16
N HIS A 139 -8.67 -11.79 -2.91
CA HIS A 139 -8.88 -12.70 -1.75
C HIS A 139 -7.91 -12.35 -0.62
N TYR A 140 -6.72 -11.71 -1.08
CA TYR A 140 -5.72 -11.53 0.03
C TYR A 140 -5.22 -10.08 0.03
N GLY A 141 -5.67 -9.34 -1.00
CA GLY A 141 -4.90 -8.08 -1.14
C GLY A 141 -5.85 -6.88 -1.22
N ASP A 142 -5.46 -5.95 -2.07
CA ASP A 142 -5.99 -4.56 -2.03
C ASP A 142 -7.42 -4.52 -2.59
N LEU A 143 -7.97 -5.65 -3.12
CA LEU A 143 -9.37 -5.63 -3.61
C LEU A 143 -10.25 -6.50 -2.72
N GLN A 144 -9.85 -6.72 -1.50
CA GLN A 144 -10.63 -7.61 -0.60
C GLN A 144 -11.99 -7.00 -0.28
N PHE A 145 -12.10 -5.68 -0.44
CA PHE A 145 -13.43 -5.06 -0.17
C PHE A 145 -14.50 -5.65 -1.09
N LEU A 146 -14.06 -6.33 -2.19
CA LEU A 146 -15.06 -7.00 -3.05
C LEU A 146 -15.75 -8.15 -2.30
N HIS A 147 -15.15 -8.54 -1.25
CA HIS A 147 -15.79 -9.57 -0.40
C HIS A 147 -16.24 -8.97 0.94
N CYS A 148 -16.46 -7.62 0.89
CA CYS A 148 -16.89 -6.86 2.07
C CYS A 148 -15.93 -7.07 3.26
N MET A 149 -14.68 -7.11 2.92
CA MET A 149 -13.62 -7.25 3.95
C MET A 149 -12.62 -6.11 3.82
N ALA A 150 -11.96 -5.86 4.98
CA ALA A 150 -10.86 -4.89 4.95
C ALA A 150 -9.61 -5.49 4.30
N SER A 151 -8.83 -4.62 3.61
CA SER A 151 -7.65 -5.11 2.87
C SER A 151 -6.44 -5.28 3.77
N VAL A 152 -6.41 -4.56 4.83
CA VAL A 152 -5.26 -4.69 5.76
C VAL A 152 -5.78 -4.57 7.20
N ARG A 153 -4.91 -5.11 8.10
CA ARG A 153 -5.28 -4.99 9.53
C ARG A 153 -5.26 -3.53 9.98
N GLY A 154 -6.39 -3.17 10.70
CA GLY A 154 -6.39 -1.79 11.27
C GLY A 154 -7.07 -0.80 10.32
N GLU A 155 -7.47 -1.29 9.05
CA GLU A 155 -8.26 -0.39 8.17
C GLU A 155 -9.60 -0.02 8.82
N SER A 156 -9.80 1.39 8.81
CA SER A 156 -11.06 1.80 9.47
C SER A 156 -12.28 1.31 8.67
N PRO A 157 -13.31 0.93 9.28
CA PRO A 157 -14.54 0.48 8.61
C PRO A 157 -15.07 1.52 7.61
N GLU A 158 -14.80 2.79 7.91
CA GLU A 158 -15.26 3.83 6.95
C GLU A 158 -14.49 3.73 5.62
N ASP A 159 -13.22 3.45 5.77
CA ASP A 159 -12.44 3.31 4.52
C ASP A 159 -12.92 2.10 3.70
N THR A 160 -13.09 0.97 4.36
CA THR A 160 -13.58 -0.22 3.60
C THR A 160 -14.95 0.06 2.97
N LYS A 161 -15.67 0.74 3.71
CA LYS A 161 -17.01 1.06 3.17
C LYS A 161 -16.88 2.00 1.95
N ALA A 162 -16.11 2.94 2.08
CA ALA A 162 -15.96 3.88 0.95
C ALA A 162 -15.52 3.13 -0.32
N LYS A 163 -14.67 2.18 -0.15
CA LYS A 163 -14.24 1.39 -1.33
C LYS A 163 -15.40 0.56 -1.89
N ILE A 164 -16.18 0.03 -0.96
CA ILE A 164 -17.33 -0.79 -1.41
C ILE A 164 -18.32 0.11 -2.17
N MET A 165 -18.44 1.30 -1.65
CA MET A 165 -19.46 2.16 -2.28
C MET A 165 -18.98 2.65 -3.65
N VAL A 166 -17.69 2.81 -3.80
CA VAL A 166 -17.20 3.18 -5.14
C VAL A 166 -17.53 2.05 -6.14
N TRP A 167 -17.30 0.81 -5.70
CA TRP A 167 -17.60 -0.33 -6.59
C TRP A 167 -19.11 -0.40 -6.89
N MET A 168 -19.97 -0.23 -5.82
CA MET A 168 -21.43 -0.37 -6.01
C MET A 168 -21.94 0.74 -6.94
N GLU A 169 -21.33 1.89 -6.79
CA GLU A 169 -21.84 3.02 -7.61
C GLU A 169 -21.51 2.79 -9.09
N VAL A 170 -20.28 2.51 -9.39
CA VAL A 170 -19.91 2.37 -10.82
C VAL A 170 -20.68 1.19 -11.43
N MET A 171 -20.82 0.02 -10.69
CA MET A 171 -21.54 -1.14 -11.24
C MET A 171 -23.03 -0.80 -11.46
N TYR A 172 -23.55 -0.05 -10.49
CA TYR A 172 -24.99 0.27 -10.67
C TYR A 172 -25.19 1.19 -11.88
N LYS A 173 -24.31 2.13 -11.99
CA LYS A 173 -24.44 3.00 -13.17
C LYS A 173 -24.28 2.18 -14.46
N LEU A 174 -23.40 1.16 -14.42
CA LEU A 174 -23.28 0.26 -15.58
C LEU A 174 -24.58 -0.52 -15.81
N VAL A 175 -25.19 -0.92 -14.72
CA VAL A 175 -26.42 -1.73 -14.83
C VAL A 175 -27.54 -0.87 -15.43
N THR A 176 -27.57 0.41 -15.10
CA THR A 176 -28.75 1.23 -15.48
C THR A 176 -28.39 2.12 -16.67
N GLY A 177 -27.13 2.14 -17.01
CA GLY A 177 -26.71 3.04 -18.10
C GLY A 177 -26.67 4.50 -17.67
N GLU A 178 -26.71 4.66 -16.40
CA GLU A 178 -26.76 6.04 -15.88
C GLU A 178 -25.46 6.78 -16.22
N ASP A 179 -25.56 8.07 -16.56
CA ASP A 179 -24.43 8.96 -16.89
C ASP A 179 -23.66 8.43 -18.10
N GLY A 180 -24.29 7.70 -18.91
CA GLY A 180 -23.65 7.22 -20.17
C GLY A 180 -22.71 6.04 -19.92
N THR A 181 -22.73 5.48 -18.65
CA THR A 181 -21.84 4.34 -18.36
C THR A 181 -22.38 3.07 -19.07
N ASN A 182 -21.48 2.54 -19.89
CA ASN A 182 -21.86 1.32 -20.62
C ASN A 182 -20.67 0.35 -20.70
N PRO A 183 -20.85 -0.83 -21.24
CA PRO A 183 -19.80 -1.85 -21.23
C PRO A 183 -18.50 -1.36 -21.88
N ASP A 184 -18.55 -0.39 -22.76
CA ASP A 184 -17.32 0.08 -23.44
C ASP A 184 -16.65 1.21 -22.65
N THR A 185 -17.31 1.62 -21.59
CA THR A 185 -16.68 2.66 -20.74
C THR A 185 -15.33 2.17 -20.19
N VAL A 186 -14.29 3.07 -20.40
CA VAL A 186 -12.92 2.74 -19.95
C VAL A 186 -12.81 2.99 -18.43
N VAL A 187 -12.14 2.03 -17.75
CA VAL A 187 -12.11 2.02 -16.27
C VAL A 187 -11.44 3.30 -15.76
N SER A 188 -10.46 3.83 -16.47
CA SER A 188 -9.74 5.00 -15.97
C SER A 188 -10.65 6.24 -15.98
N THR A 189 -11.76 6.17 -16.64
CA THR A 189 -12.67 7.33 -16.65
C THR A 189 -13.73 7.21 -15.55
N THR A 190 -13.67 6.14 -14.81
CA THR A 190 -14.60 5.99 -13.68
C THR A 190 -13.85 6.08 -12.36
N LYS A 191 -14.63 5.92 -11.29
CA LYS A 191 -13.98 5.99 -9.94
C LYS A 191 -13.22 4.70 -9.63
N LEU A 192 -13.42 3.71 -10.52
CA LEU A 192 -12.69 2.44 -10.26
C LEU A 192 -11.20 2.59 -10.50
N ALA A 193 -10.78 3.70 -11.21
CA ALA A 193 -9.34 3.91 -11.52
C ALA A 193 -8.49 3.87 -10.24
N LYS A 194 -9.09 4.19 -9.15
CA LYS A 194 -8.28 4.25 -7.91
C LYS A 194 -7.89 2.83 -7.45
N PHE A 195 -8.61 1.83 -8.02
CA PHE A 195 -8.27 0.47 -7.54
C PHE A 195 -7.35 -0.20 -8.55
N CYS A 196 -6.75 0.67 -9.46
CA CYS A 196 -5.90 0.10 -10.52
C CYS A 196 -4.54 0.81 -10.49
N PRO A 197 -3.76 0.46 -9.46
CA PRO A 197 -2.42 1.05 -9.45
C PRO A 197 -1.60 0.63 -10.68
N PRO A 198 -0.51 1.40 -10.99
CA PRO A 198 0.27 1.10 -12.19
C PRO A 198 0.73 -0.37 -12.22
N MET A 199 0.43 -1.04 -13.39
CA MET A 199 0.93 -2.40 -13.72
C MET A 199 0.08 -3.46 -13.04
N SER A 200 -1.05 -2.95 -12.37
CA SER A 200 -1.90 -3.96 -11.72
C SER A 200 -2.89 -4.53 -12.75
N LEU A 201 -3.27 -5.74 -12.52
CA LEU A 201 -4.38 -6.31 -13.31
C LEU A 201 -5.64 -6.42 -12.44
N PRO A 202 -6.81 -6.22 -13.16
CA PRO A 202 -6.84 -5.76 -14.55
C PRO A 202 -6.43 -4.28 -14.67
N PRO A 203 -5.90 -3.86 -15.89
CA PRO A 203 -5.41 -2.49 -16.06
C PRO A 203 -6.56 -1.47 -16.20
N SER A 204 -6.24 -0.22 -15.85
CA SER A 204 -7.33 0.79 -15.81
C SER A 204 -7.65 1.29 -17.23
N TRP A 205 -6.79 1.01 -18.22
CA TRP A 205 -7.06 1.60 -19.55
C TRP A 205 -7.94 0.66 -20.38
N LEU A 206 -8.44 -0.44 -19.76
CA LEU A 206 -9.37 -1.33 -20.51
C LEU A 206 -10.82 -1.04 -20.10
N SER A 207 -11.83 -1.63 -20.91
CA SER A 207 -13.26 -1.32 -20.70
C SER A 207 -13.84 -2.13 -19.53
N LEU A 208 -15.03 -1.68 -19.11
CA LEU A 208 -15.72 -2.42 -18.03
C LEU A 208 -16.09 -3.83 -18.52
N SER A 209 -16.32 -3.97 -19.84
CA SER A 209 -16.56 -5.32 -20.37
C SER A 209 -15.33 -6.21 -20.20
N TYR A 210 -14.14 -5.68 -20.48
CA TYR A 210 -12.92 -6.46 -20.23
C TYR A 210 -12.76 -6.78 -18.75
N TYR A 211 -13.14 -5.86 -17.99
CA TYR A 211 -12.94 -6.01 -16.53
C TYR A 211 -13.82 -7.14 -15.99
N LEU A 212 -15.04 -7.31 -16.50
CA LEU A 212 -15.99 -8.27 -15.88
C LEU A 212 -16.06 -9.55 -16.73
N ALA A 213 -15.42 -9.50 -17.91
CA ALA A 213 -15.50 -10.73 -18.75
C ALA A 213 -14.28 -10.76 -19.67
N LYS A 214 -13.15 -10.80 -19.12
CA LYS A 214 -11.86 -10.70 -19.85
C LYS A 214 -11.88 -11.57 -21.12
N ASN A 215 -11.98 -10.83 -22.35
CA ASN A 215 -11.88 -11.40 -23.71
C ASN A 215 -12.80 -12.61 -23.87
N SER A 216 -14.02 -12.51 -23.37
CA SER A 216 -14.92 -13.67 -23.49
C SER A 216 -15.39 -13.81 -24.95
N ASN A 217 -15.45 -15.12 -25.41
CA ASN A 217 -15.97 -15.40 -26.78
C ASN A 217 -17.48 -15.67 -26.76
N PHE A 218 -18.07 -15.53 -25.64
CA PHE A 218 -19.50 -15.89 -25.52
C PHE A 218 -20.34 -14.85 -26.26
N GLN A 219 -21.18 -15.24 -27.18
CA GLN A 219 -21.91 -14.32 -28.08
C GLN A 219 -23.09 -13.67 -27.36
N GLY A 220 -23.53 -14.33 -26.24
CA GLY A 220 -24.69 -13.75 -25.52
C GLY A 220 -24.26 -12.95 -24.29
N LEU A 221 -23.03 -12.35 -24.34
CA LEU A 221 -22.49 -11.64 -23.16
C LEU A 221 -23.36 -10.42 -22.82
N ASP A 222 -23.73 -10.46 -21.58
CA ASP A 222 -24.47 -9.29 -21.06
C ASP A 222 -23.78 -8.78 -19.78
N ILE A 223 -23.08 -7.64 -20.04
CA ILE A 223 -22.19 -7.15 -18.97
C ILE A 223 -23.02 -6.41 -17.91
N ARG A 224 -24.11 -5.99 -18.29
CA ARG A 224 -24.96 -5.29 -17.29
C ARG A 224 -25.55 -6.28 -16.28
N ARG A 225 -25.95 -7.44 -16.78
CA ARG A 225 -26.45 -8.47 -15.84
C ARG A 225 -25.32 -9.00 -14.95
N ARG A 226 -24.19 -9.16 -15.59
CA ARG A 226 -23.05 -9.64 -14.78
C ARG A 226 -22.69 -8.63 -13.69
N ALA A 227 -22.77 -7.35 -14.04
CA ALA A 227 -22.48 -6.29 -13.04
C ALA A 227 -23.47 -6.37 -11.88
N LEU A 228 -24.78 -6.61 -12.17
CA LEU A 228 -25.77 -6.72 -11.07
C LEU A 228 -25.45 -7.93 -10.18
N GLY A 229 -25.10 -9.01 -10.86
CA GLY A 229 -24.71 -10.19 -10.06
C GLY A 229 -23.50 -9.90 -9.15
N SER A 230 -22.53 -9.15 -9.67
CA SER A 230 -21.34 -8.83 -8.83
C SER A 230 -21.76 -8.01 -7.61
N MET A 231 -22.72 -7.10 -7.76
CA MET A 231 -23.21 -6.33 -6.60
C MET A 231 -23.92 -7.24 -5.59
N PHE A 232 -24.67 -8.23 -6.13
CA PHE A 232 -25.31 -9.17 -5.20
C PHE A 232 -24.27 -9.89 -4.35
N HIS A 233 -23.16 -10.20 -4.97
CA HIS A 233 -22.11 -10.91 -4.21
C HIS A 233 -21.63 -10.06 -3.03
N VAL A 234 -21.41 -8.81 -3.30
CA VAL A 234 -20.90 -7.94 -2.21
C VAL A 234 -21.95 -7.89 -1.08
N ILE A 235 -23.24 -7.81 -1.45
CA ILE A 235 -24.30 -7.77 -0.41
C ILE A 235 -24.34 -9.10 0.34
N GLN A 236 -24.24 -10.15 -0.43
CA GLN A 236 -24.30 -11.47 0.23
C GLN A 236 -23.12 -11.65 1.17
N ASP A 237 -21.94 -11.25 0.80
CA ASP A 237 -20.75 -11.44 1.66
C ASP A 237 -20.82 -10.52 2.88
N SER A 238 -21.60 -9.43 2.74
CA SER A 238 -21.72 -8.55 3.92
C SER A 238 -22.51 -9.21 5.03
N TYR A 239 -23.26 -10.30 4.74
CA TYR A 239 -24.05 -11.00 5.77
C TYR A 239 -23.40 -12.33 6.14
N ALA A 240 -22.21 -12.49 5.48
CA ALA A 240 -21.45 -13.67 5.90
C ALA A 240 -20.59 -13.36 7.14
N ILE A 241 -20.75 -14.08 8.21
CA ILE A 241 -20.16 -13.74 9.54
C ILE A 241 -18.63 -13.84 9.45
N GLY A 242 -18.16 -14.65 8.50
CA GLY A 242 -16.68 -14.71 8.34
C GLY A 242 -16.13 -13.45 7.67
N HIS A 243 -16.99 -12.66 7.13
CA HIS A 243 -16.49 -11.47 6.39
C HIS A 243 -16.74 -10.19 7.18
N THR A 244 -17.90 -10.18 7.83
CA THR A 244 -18.21 -8.97 8.60
C THR A 244 -18.86 -9.35 9.92
N LYS A 245 -18.73 -8.38 10.86
CA LYS A 245 -19.56 -8.46 12.09
C LYS A 245 -20.68 -7.41 12.03
N ARG A 246 -21.92 -8.01 12.23
CA ARG A 246 -23.09 -7.08 12.22
C ARG A 246 -23.83 -7.19 13.55
N GLU A 247 -24.68 -6.13 13.80
CA GLU A 247 -25.51 -6.15 15.02
C GLU A 247 -26.71 -7.09 14.84
N LEU A 248 -26.75 -8.08 15.76
CA LEU A 248 -27.93 -8.98 15.72
C LEU A 248 -29.16 -8.27 16.31
N ILE A 249 -30.24 -8.27 15.45
CA ILE A 249 -31.45 -7.47 15.82
C ILE A 249 -32.41 -8.35 16.63
N ASN A 250 -32.65 -9.56 16.22
CA ASN A 250 -33.65 -10.37 16.96
C ASN A 250 -32.94 -11.36 17.91
N LYS A 251 -32.34 -10.74 18.99
CA LYS A 251 -31.54 -11.55 19.94
C LYS A 251 -32.45 -12.48 20.75
N GLU A 252 -33.69 -12.10 20.80
CA GLU A 252 -34.61 -12.88 21.66
C GLU A 252 -34.97 -14.22 21.00
N ASP A 253 -34.77 -14.30 19.74
CA ASP A 253 -35.14 -15.53 19.01
C ASP A 253 -33.93 -16.48 18.91
N LYS A 254 -32.84 -16.06 19.49
CA LYS A 254 -31.63 -16.90 19.50
C LYS A 254 -31.75 -18.04 20.52
N VAL A 255 -31.51 -19.35 20.01
CA VAL A 255 -31.68 -20.53 20.89
C VAL A 255 -30.30 -21.06 21.31
N SER A 256 -29.27 -20.78 20.55
CA SER A 256 -27.92 -21.20 20.94
C SER A 256 -26.88 -20.20 20.40
N GLU A 257 -25.85 -19.92 21.18
CA GLU A 257 -24.77 -18.98 20.77
C GLU A 257 -23.66 -19.73 20.05
N ASP A 258 -23.69 -21.10 20.30
CA ASP A 258 -22.59 -21.88 19.67
C ASP A 258 -23.04 -23.35 19.57
N PRO A 259 -23.23 -23.84 18.26
CA PRO A 259 -23.29 -22.98 17.08
C PRO A 259 -24.51 -22.03 17.11
N LEU A 260 -24.27 -20.83 16.53
CA LEU A 260 -25.37 -19.86 16.50
C LEU A 260 -26.61 -20.48 15.81
N ARG A 261 -27.72 -20.49 16.63
CA ARG A 261 -28.98 -21.09 16.11
C ARG A 261 -30.16 -20.23 16.56
N PHE A 262 -31.19 -20.29 15.67
CA PHE A 262 -32.41 -19.52 15.99
C PHE A 262 -33.62 -20.46 16.00
N LYS A 263 -34.69 -19.97 16.65
CA LYS A 263 -35.92 -20.80 16.68
C LYS A 263 -36.26 -21.32 15.28
N GLN A 264 -36.76 -22.56 15.28
CA GLN A 264 -37.07 -23.20 13.99
C GLN A 264 -38.03 -22.31 13.16
N GLY A 265 -37.63 -22.10 11.91
CA GLY A 265 -38.51 -21.35 10.98
C GLY A 265 -38.30 -19.83 11.11
N VAL A 266 -37.53 -19.40 12.09
CA VAL A 266 -37.32 -17.96 12.29
C VAL A 266 -35.96 -17.58 11.70
N ALA A 267 -36.01 -16.55 10.81
CA ALA A 267 -34.73 -16.13 10.19
C ALA A 267 -33.95 -15.22 11.13
N ASP A 268 -32.58 -15.44 11.11
CA ASP A 268 -31.76 -14.41 11.80
C ASP A 268 -31.88 -13.06 11.09
N ARG A 269 -31.87 -11.95 12.02
CA ARG A 269 -31.97 -10.59 11.45
C ARG A 269 -30.77 -9.76 11.91
N TRP A 270 -30.25 -9.13 10.86
CA TRP A 270 -28.96 -8.48 11.17
C TRP A 270 -29.06 -6.99 10.81
N GLY A 271 -28.48 -6.21 11.77
CA GLY A 271 -28.51 -4.73 11.62
C GLY A 271 -27.20 -4.25 11.00
N PRO A 272 -26.81 -3.03 11.30
CA PRO A 272 -25.64 -2.43 10.65
C PRO A 272 -24.35 -3.21 10.93
N ILE A 273 -23.39 -3.01 9.91
CA ILE A 273 -22.07 -3.66 10.06
C ILE A 273 -21.29 -2.95 11.17
N ILE A 274 -20.77 -3.75 12.08
CA ILE A 274 -19.97 -3.19 13.20
C ILE A 274 -18.50 -3.14 12.81
N ASN A 275 -18.06 -4.21 12.10
CA ASN A 275 -16.65 -4.19 11.65
C ASN A 275 -16.48 -5.13 10.45
N PHE A 276 -15.36 -4.78 9.71
CA PHE A 276 -14.99 -5.66 8.58
C PHE A 276 -13.78 -6.53 8.98
N HIS A 277 -13.93 -7.74 8.67
CA HIS A 277 -12.80 -8.63 9.02
C HIS A 277 -11.71 -8.52 7.95
N THR A 278 -10.46 -8.96 8.35
CA THR A 278 -9.39 -9.08 7.34
C THR A 278 -9.00 -10.55 7.16
N TYR A 279 -8.55 -10.81 5.97
CA TYR A 279 -8.23 -12.22 5.69
C TYR A 279 -7.03 -12.67 6.54
N PHE A 280 -5.88 -11.93 6.66
CA PHE A 280 -4.67 -12.33 7.42
C PHE A 280 -4.87 -12.05 8.91
N GLY A 281 -5.84 -11.36 9.26
CA GLY A 281 -6.10 -11.01 10.68
C GLY A 281 -7.00 -12.03 11.35
N GLN A 282 -7.33 -13.17 10.55
CA GLN A 282 -8.17 -14.23 11.15
C GLN A 282 -7.40 -15.55 11.14
N ASP A 283 -7.46 -16.41 12.19
CA ASP A 283 -7.00 -17.81 12.17
C ASP A 283 -7.42 -18.53 10.88
N GLY A 284 -6.44 -18.74 9.83
CA GLY A 284 -6.47 -19.38 8.50
C GLY A 284 -7.41 -20.59 8.46
N ASP A 285 -7.64 -21.38 9.61
CA ASP A 285 -8.62 -22.50 9.73
C ASP A 285 -10.02 -21.97 10.07
N SER A 286 -10.15 -20.75 10.54
CA SER A 286 -11.44 -20.13 10.92
C SER A 286 -12.06 -19.39 9.72
N HIS A 287 -11.18 -18.92 8.68
CA HIS A 287 -11.63 -18.17 7.49
C HIS A 287 -12.12 -19.13 6.41
N SER A 288 -11.42 -20.45 6.13
CA SER A 288 -11.90 -21.49 5.19
C SER A 288 -13.14 -22.21 5.75
N HIS A 289 -13.30 -22.23 7.15
CA HIS A 289 -14.46 -22.86 7.81
C HIS A 289 -15.71 -21.98 7.71
N TYR A 290 -15.48 -20.58 7.47
CA TYR A 290 -16.63 -19.65 7.58
C TYR A 290 -17.19 -19.33 6.20
N ASP A 291 -16.53 -19.87 5.00
CA ASP A 291 -16.96 -19.51 3.63
C ASP A 291 -17.26 -20.79 2.83
N HIS A 292 -17.04 -22.01 3.45
CA HIS A 292 -17.26 -23.25 2.66
C HIS A 292 -18.11 -24.23 3.46
N SER A 293 -19.58 -23.92 3.42
CA SER A 293 -20.48 -24.81 4.20
C SER A 293 -20.57 -26.19 3.53
N SER A 294 -20.56 -27.30 4.36
CA SER A 294 -20.99 -28.63 3.84
C SER A 294 -22.52 -28.72 3.75
N ASP A 295 -23.21 -27.56 4.26
CA ASP A 295 -24.70 -27.63 4.32
C ASP A 295 -25.26 -27.14 2.97
N GLY A 296 -25.58 -28.04 2.03
CA GLY A 296 -26.16 -27.81 0.69
C GLY A 296 -27.35 -26.84 0.72
N VAL A 297 -27.67 -26.31 -0.44
CA VAL A 297 -28.92 -25.53 -0.60
C VAL A 297 -30.11 -26.39 -0.12
N PRO A 298 -30.87 -25.89 0.94
CA PRO A 298 -31.93 -26.71 1.56
C PRO A 298 -32.90 -27.26 0.51
N ASP A 299 -33.37 -26.43 -0.43
CA ASP A 299 -34.32 -26.92 -1.46
C ASP A 299 -33.94 -26.31 -2.82
N PRO A 300 -32.91 -26.90 -3.47
CA PRO A 300 -32.37 -26.32 -4.72
C PRO A 300 -33.39 -26.34 -5.85
N GLY A 301 -34.52 -27.09 -5.79
CA GLY A 301 -35.55 -27.17 -6.86
C GLY A 301 -36.61 -26.09 -6.69
N ASN A 302 -36.56 -25.36 -5.56
CA ASN A 302 -37.61 -24.35 -5.33
C ASN A 302 -36.97 -23.07 -4.75
N LEU A 303 -36.33 -22.31 -5.68
CA LEU A 303 -35.59 -21.12 -5.20
C LEU A 303 -36.55 -19.93 -5.02
N SER A 304 -37.79 -20.12 -5.39
CA SER A 304 -38.78 -19.03 -5.14
C SER A 304 -39.21 -19.00 -3.68
N ASN A 305 -38.92 -20.10 -2.97
CA ASN A 305 -39.27 -20.14 -1.54
C ASN A 305 -38.15 -19.52 -0.68
N LEU A 306 -38.35 -18.24 -0.27
CA LEU A 306 -37.27 -17.55 0.46
C LEU A 306 -37.15 -18.08 1.89
N GLU A 307 -38.20 -18.74 2.41
CA GLU A 307 -38.16 -19.27 3.80
C GLU A 307 -37.12 -20.37 3.94
N GLN A 308 -36.78 -20.95 2.81
CA GLN A 308 -35.77 -22.04 2.92
C GLN A 308 -34.43 -21.51 3.41
N TRP A 309 -34.27 -20.22 3.33
CA TRP A 309 -32.95 -19.68 3.73
C TRP A 309 -32.93 -19.34 5.23
N ASN A 310 -34.10 -19.52 5.93
CA ASN A 310 -34.18 -19.16 7.37
C ASN A 310 -33.26 -20.03 8.22
N SER A 311 -32.90 -21.14 7.60
CA SER A 311 -32.10 -22.07 8.43
C SER A 311 -30.60 -21.82 8.23
N LEU A 312 -30.33 -20.95 7.22
CA LEU A 312 -28.90 -20.63 7.01
C LEU A 312 -28.60 -19.19 7.46
N ILE A 313 -27.62 -19.08 8.35
CA ILE A 313 -27.34 -17.79 9.01
C ILE A 313 -26.97 -16.74 7.95
N GLY A 314 -27.70 -15.62 7.97
CA GLY A 314 -27.35 -14.44 7.13
C GLY A 314 -27.97 -14.55 5.75
N CYS A 315 -28.33 -15.78 5.25
CA CYS A 315 -28.73 -15.96 3.84
C CYS A 315 -30.09 -15.33 3.57
N ARG A 316 -31.02 -15.42 4.58
CA ARG A 316 -32.33 -14.81 4.30
C ARG A 316 -32.20 -13.29 4.14
N ASP A 317 -31.48 -12.54 5.02
CA ASP A 317 -31.31 -11.07 4.85
C ASP A 317 -30.54 -10.74 3.57
N ALA A 318 -29.56 -11.58 3.26
CA ALA A 318 -28.82 -11.33 2.01
C ALA A 318 -29.76 -11.42 0.79
N ALA A 319 -30.62 -12.47 0.77
CA ALA A 319 -31.57 -12.59 -0.35
C ALA A 319 -32.55 -11.41 -0.40
N ASP A 320 -33.02 -10.99 0.75
CA ASP A 320 -33.98 -9.87 0.78
C ASP A 320 -33.33 -8.57 0.27
N LYS A 321 -32.06 -8.44 0.69
CA LYS A 321 -31.44 -7.15 0.29
C LYS A 321 -31.07 -7.18 -1.19
N CYS A 322 -30.69 -8.24 -1.70
CA CYS A 322 -30.46 -8.33 -3.15
C CYS A 322 -31.77 -8.11 -3.91
N LYS A 323 -32.81 -8.76 -3.39
CA LYS A 323 -34.14 -8.52 -4.01
C LYS A 323 -34.47 -7.01 -4.03
N GLU A 324 -34.24 -6.35 -2.95
CA GLU A 324 -34.54 -4.90 -2.89
C GLU A 324 -33.74 -4.13 -3.94
N LEU A 325 -32.44 -4.44 -4.03
CA LEU A 325 -31.64 -3.73 -5.05
C LEU A 325 -32.18 -4.00 -6.46
N ALA A 326 -32.54 -5.21 -6.74
CA ALA A 326 -33.12 -5.52 -8.06
C ALA A 326 -34.42 -4.73 -8.30
N GLU A 327 -35.24 -4.63 -7.30
CA GLU A 327 -36.51 -3.88 -7.46
C GLU A 327 -36.26 -2.39 -7.69
N ARG A 328 -35.26 -1.93 -7.05
CA ARG A 328 -34.95 -0.52 -7.31
C ARG A 328 -34.46 -0.33 -8.75
N LYS A 329 -33.65 -1.25 -9.12
CA LYS A 329 -33.26 -1.17 -10.55
C LYS A 329 -34.50 -1.20 -11.46
N ASN A 330 -35.43 -2.10 -11.21
CA ASN A 330 -36.65 -2.18 -12.04
C ASN A 330 -37.46 -0.89 -12.00
N ALA A 331 -37.23 -0.24 -10.90
CA ALA A 331 -37.98 1.03 -10.79
C ALA A 331 -37.18 2.18 -11.40
N GLU A 332 -36.02 1.87 -12.02
CA GLU A 332 -35.12 2.83 -12.71
C GLU A 332 -34.70 3.98 -11.79
N GLU A 333 -34.51 3.63 -10.50
CA GLU A 333 -34.00 4.65 -9.55
C GLU A 333 -32.51 4.95 -9.85
N LYS A 334 -32.27 6.30 -9.74
CA LYS A 334 -30.86 6.69 -10.01
C LYS A 334 -30.03 6.56 -8.72
N TRP A 335 -28.70 6.38 -8.95
CA TRP A 335 -27.80 6.15 -7.80
C TRP A 335 -27.83 7.36 -6.86
N ASP A 336 -27.76 8.67 -7.30
CA ASP A 336 -27.57 9.89 -6.47
C ASP A 336 -28.90 10.30 -5.83
N SER A 337 -30.00 9.97 -6.32
CA SER A 337 -31.32 10.40 -5.77
C SER A 337 -31.95 9.27 -4.94
N GLY A 338 -31.58 8.13 -5.20
CA GLY A 338 -32.29 6.99 -4.56
C GLY A 338 -31.43 6.33 -3.47
N PHE A 339 -30.12 6.51 -3.60
CA PHE A 339 -29.23 5.74 -2.68
C PHE A 339 -28.47 6.70 -1.77
N VAL A 340 -28.41 8.09 -2.18
CA VAL A 340 -27.60 9.07 -1.43
C VAL A 340 -28.54 9.98 -0.62
N HIS A 341 -30.02 10.21 -0.87
CA HIS A 341 -30.92 11.21 -0.27
C HIS A 341 -31.98 10.52 0.59
N GLU A 342 -32.21 9.32 0.83
CA GLU A 342 -33.17 8.66 1.75
C GLU A 342 -32.50 8.38 3.10
N ALA A 343 -31.73 9.32 3.71
CA ALA A 343 -31.39 9.37 5.16
C ALA A 343 -32.57 9.91 5.97
N GLY A 344 -33.92 9.57 5.57
CA GLY A 344 -34.99 9.79 6.57
C GLY A 344 -36.29 9.14 6.13
N SER A 345 -36.42 7.77 5.85
CA SER A 345 -37.61 6.91 6.08
C SER A 345 -38.03 6.24 4.76
N VAL A 346 -37.31 5.10 4.44
CA VAL A 346 -37.46 3.77 3.82
C VAL A 346 -36.85 3.84 2.41
N THR A 347 -35.44 3.20 2.22
CA THR A 347 -35.09 2.46 0.98
C THR A 347 -33.67 2.87 0.54
N ILE A 348 -32.68 2.02 0.91
CA ILE A 348 -31.38 1.42 0.54
C ILE A 348 -30.27 2.12 1.31
N THR A 349 -30.71 2.77 2.43
CA THR A 349 -29.75 3.31 3.42
C THR A 349 -30.35 3.18 4.82
N ASP A 350 -31.42 2.47 5.04
CA ASP A 350 -31.85 2.11 6.40
C ASP A 350 -31.44 0.66 6.72
N SER A 351 -30.46 0.08 5.94
CA SER A 351 -29.44 -0.87 6.45
C SER A 351 -28.12 -0.15 6.71
N PHE A 352 -28.17 1.17 7.02
CA PHE A 352 -27.16 1.96 7.76
C PHE A 352 -27.86 3.10 8.50
N SER A 353 -29.01 2.90 9.41
CA SER A 353 -29.52 3.92 10.36
C SER A 353 -28.56 4.04 11.57
N TRP A 354 -27.74 5.13 11.47
CA TRP A 354 -27.10 5.66 12.69
C TRP A 354 -27.94 6.80 13.26
N ASN A 355 -28.96 6.59 14.26
CA ASN A 355 -29.15 7.52 15.41
C ASN A 355 -27.84 7.77 16.16
N PHE A 356 -27.01 8.74 15.72
CA PHE A 356 -26.00 9.29 16.65
C PHE A 356 -26.61 10.43 17.46
N CYS A 357 -27.35 10.20 18.54
CA CYS A 357 -27.22 11.13 19.68
C CYS A 357 -25.92 11.94 19.59
N CYS A 358 -25.90 13.00 18.71
CA CYS A 358 -25.32 14.33 18.96
C CYS A 358 -24.77 14.45 20.39
N ILE A 359 -23.72 13.63 20.67
CA ILE A 359 -22.79 14.34 21.58
C ILE A 359 -21.42 14.40 20.90
N GLN A 360 -21.12 15.33 19.88
CA GLN A 360 -19.82 16.03 19.73
C GLN A 360 -18.72 15.33 20.51
N ALA A 361 -18.19 14.13 19.95
CA ALA A 361 -16.75 13.96 20.30
C ALA A 361 -16.00 13.40 19.08
N PHE A 362 -15.66 14.17 18.06
CA PHE A 362 -14.56 14.20 17.07
C PHE A 362 -13.61 13.03 17.25
N LYS A 363 -13.85 11.81 16.59
CA LYS A 363 -12.87 10.69 16.69
C LYS A 363 -11.85 10.79 15.56
N MET A 364 -10.73 11.59 15.76
CA MET A 364 -9.47 11.75 14.99
C MET A 364 -8.70 10.42 14.94
N ALA A 365 -8.30 9.87 13.65
CA ALA A 365 -7.35 8.85 13.18
C ALA A 365 -5.97 9.00 13.85
N ASN A 366 -5.33 7.86 14.34
CA ASN A 366 -3.95 7.71 14.84
C ASN A 366 -2.95 8.41 13.92
N ILE A 367 -2.29 9.45 14.37
CA ILE A 367 -1.22 10.12 13.59
C ILE A 367 0.13 9.55 14.00
N THR A 368 0.82 8.90 12.92
CA THR A 368 2.20 8.44 13.20
C THR A 368 3.20 9.40 12.55
N ILE A 369 3.91 10.07 13.35
CA ILE A 369 4.97 10.98 12.86
C ILE A 369 6.29 10.61 13.55
N ASN A 370 7.31 10.17 12.72
CA ASN A 370 8.66 9.85 13.22
C ASN A 370 8.65 8.63 14.14
N GLY A 371 7.66 7.63 13.82
CA GLY A 371 7.66 6.35 14.58
C GLY A 371 6.85 6.47 15.89
N ASN A 372 6.29 7.78 16.19
CA ASN A 372 5.38 7.98 17.34
C ASN A 372 3.92 8.03 16.87
N THR A 373 3.23 6.96 17.38
CA THR A 373 1.81 6.91 16.99
C THR A 373 0.94 7.48 18.13
N ILE A 374 0.38 8.56 17.85
CA ILE A 374 -0.59 9.05 18.86
C ILE A 374 -2.01 8.62 18.45
N ASN A 375 -2.49 7.80 19.53
CA ASN A 375 -3.94 7.51 19.40
C ASN A 375 -4.79 8.71 19.82
N THR A 376 -5.18 9.48 18.93
CA THR A 376 -5.93 10.72 19.23
C THR A 376 -7.11 10.43 20.16
N ASN A 377 -7.46 9.05 20.39
CA ASN A 377 -8.55 8.62 21.30
C ASN A 377 -8.09 8.52 22.75
N GLU A 378 -6.75 8.55 22.96
CA GLU A 378 -6.15 8.42 24.31
C GLU A 378 -5.60 9.77 24.80
N LEU A 379 -5.81 10.84 23.91
CA LEU A 379 -5.37 12.19 24.31
C LEU A 379 -6.44 12.88 25.17
N PRO A 380 -6.12 13.53 26.37
CA PRO A 380 -7.12 14.10 27.29
C PRO A 380 -8.31 14.72 26.52
N ALA A 381 -9.54 14.32 26.67
CA ALA A 381 -10.92 14.68 26.27
C ALA A 381 -11.03 16.17 25.90
N LYS A 382 -9.71 16.99 25.74
CA LYS A 382 -9.91 18.28 25.03
C LYS A 382 -8.61 18.68 24.33
N LEU A 383 -8.22 18.06 23.19
CA LEU A 383 -7.13 18.67 22.40
C LEU A 383 -7.40 20.17 22.17
N PRO A 384 -6.38 20.99 22.47
CA PRO A 384 -6.58 22.43 22.29
C PRO A 384 -7.27 22.75 20.94
N GLN A 385 -8.41 23.46 21.02
CA GLN A 385 -9.27 23.77 19.86
C GLN A 385 -8.70 24.98 19.09
N THR A 386 -7.65 25.47 19.81
CA THR A 386 -7.05 26.62 19.10
C THR A 386 -5.53 26.48 19.11
N ALA A 387 -4.83 27.29 18.21
CA ALA A 387 -3.35 27.28 18.15
C ALA A 387 -2.76 28.38 19.05
N ALA A 388 -3.43 28.66 20.28
CA ALA A 388 -3.04 29.79 21.14
C ALA A 388 -1.64 29.56 21.72
N LYS A 389 -1.22 28.34 21.77
CA LYS A 389 0.03 28.09 22.54
C LYS A 389 1.14 27.63 21.60
N THR A 390 0.79 27.59 20.18
CA THR A 390 1.82 27.17 19.22
C THR A 390 1.47 27.72 17.84
N ASN A 391 2.60 27.89 17.08
CA ASN A 391 2.34 28.33 15.68
C ASN A 391 2.44 27.16 14.70
N PHE A 392 2.44 26.02 15.27
CA PHE A 392 2.63 24.88 14.35
C PHE A 392 1.44 23.92 14.49
N ILE A 393 0.90 23.67 13.26
CA ILE A 393 -0.32 22.83 13.26
C ILE A 393 -0.13 21.69 12.25
N LEU A 394 -1.03 20.68 12.42
CA LEU A 394 -1.08 19.59 11.43
C LEU A 394 -2.39 19.67 10.66
N ILE A 395 -2.10 19.68 9.34
CA ILE A 395 -3.34 19.62 8.52
C ILE A 395 -3.39 18.27 7.80
N GLN A 396 -4.59 17.61 7.96
CA GLN A 396 -4.79 16.30 7.29
C GLN A 396 -5.92 16.44 6.27
N THR A 397 -5.54 15.86 5.06
CA THR A 397 -6.59 15.91 4.02
C THR A 397 -7.26 14.53 3.87
N TYR A 398 -8.41 14.52 3.14
CA TYR A 398 -9.14 13.25 2.95
C TYR A 398 -8.45 12.40 1.89
N ASN A 399 -7.63 11.44 2.27
CA ASN A 399 -7.12 10.30 1.48
C ASN A 399 -6.58 10.76 0.12
N ARG A 400 -6.12 12.10 0.16
CA ARG A 400 -5.38 12.52 -1.06
C ARG A 400 -4.49 13.72 -0.73
N ASP A 401 -3.49 14.00 -1.70
CA ASP A 401 -2.56 15.12 -1.47
C ASP A 401 -3.23 16.46 -1.83
N LEU A 402 -2.63 17.58 -1.22
CA LEU A 402 -3.16 18.91 -1.53
C LEU A 402 -2.80 19.29 -2.98
N PHE A 403 -3.79 19.76 -3.75
CA PHE A 403 -3.51 20.29 -5.10
C PHE A 403 -2.91 21.70 -5.02
N ALA A 404 -2.36 22.09 -6.18
CA ALA A 404 -1.70 23.41 -6.21
C ALA A 404 -2.68 24.53 -5.82
N THR A 405 -3.92 24.47 -6.21
CA THR A 405 -4.92 25.52 -5.93
C THR A 405 -5.30 25.52 -4.44
N GLU A 406 -5.34 24.41 -3.84
CA GLU A 406 -5.66 24.31 -2.40
C GLU A 406 -4.49 24.82 -1.53
N LYS A 407 -3.24 24.50 -2.08
CA LYS A 407 -2.08 25.06 -1.33
C LYS A 407 -2.09 26.58 -1.37
N LEU A 408 -2.50 27.10 -2.48
CA LEU A 408 -2.56 28.57 -2.59
C LEU A 408 -3.67 29.13 -1.68
N GLU A 409 -4.77 28.39 -1.64
CA GLU A 409 -5.87 28.82 -0.76
C GLU A 409 -5.45 28.81 0.72
N LEU A 410 -4.74 27.78 1.08
CA LEU A 410 -4.27 27.72 2.49
C LEU A 410 -3.23 28.81 2.75
N ALA A 411 -2.44 29.06 1.74
CA ALA A 411 -1.44 30.15 1.90
C ALA A 411 -2.15 31.50 2.11
N LYS A 412 -3.26 31.76 1.45
CA LYS A 412 -4.02 33.01 1.62
C LYS A 412 -4.61 33.13 3.03
N LEU A 413 -4.77 31.97 3.60
CA LEU A 413 -5.31 31.98 4.97
C LEU A 413 -4.18 32.11 6.00
N GLY A 414 -2.95 32.22 5.43
CA GLY A 414 -1.80 32.45 6.35
C GLY A 414 -1.12 31.13 6.75
N VAL A 415 -1.48 30.05 6.04
CA VAL A 415 -0.86 28.74 6.36
C VAL A 415 0.40 28.60 5.51
N ASN A 416 1.49 28.33 6.26
CA ASN A 416 2.77 28.02 5.59
C ASN A 416 3.13 26.53 5.76
N ILE A 417 3.11 25.86 4.56
CA ILE A 417 3.33 24.40 4.65
C ILE A 417 4.85 24.14 4.71
N GLN A 418 5.23 23.34 5.74
CA GLN A 418 6.69 23.16 5.99
C GLN A 418 7.12 21.78 5.50
N GLU A 419 6.24 20.83 5.78
CA GLU A 419 6.73 19.47 5.48
C GLU A 419 5.53 18.53 5.36
N TYR A 420 5.72 17.46 4.54
CA TYR A 420 4.78 16.31 4.49
C TYR A 420 5.23 15.22 5.47
N VAL A 421 4.37 15.02 6.59
CA VAL A 421 4.99 14.30 7.74
C VAL A 421 4.34 12.92 7.87
N ALA A 422 3.16 12.69 7.18
CA ALA A 422 2.45 11.41 7.23
C ALA A 422 1.37 11.38 6.15
N GLN A 423 0.91 10.12 5.86
CA GLN A 423 -0.05 10.01 4.75
C GLN A 423 -1.14 11.10 4.84
N PHE A 424 -1.01 12.04 3.86
CA PHE A 424 -1.95 13.15 3.63
C PHE A 424 -1.96 14.11 4.81
N THR A 425 -0.90 14.11 5.54
CA THR A 425 -0.81 15.01 6.72
C THR A 425 0.40 15.93 6.54
N TYR A 426 0.10 17.22 6.75
CA TYR A 426 1.15 18.23 6.50
C TYR A 426 1.43 19.02 7.79
N LEU A 427 2.73 19.25 8.07
CA LEU A 427 3.12 20.18 9.14
C LEU A 427 3.22 21.60 8.60
N CYS A 428 2.40 22.38 9.36
CA CYS A 428 2.32 23.76 8.82
C CYS A 428 2.58 24.77 9.94
N ARG A 429 3.07 25.94 9.44
CA ARG A 429 3.09 27.09 10.36
C ARG A 429 1.84 27.96 10.15
N TYR A 430 1.33 28.35 11.34
CA TYR A 430 0.09 29.14 11.30
C TYR A 430 0.03 30.06 12.52
N GLU A 431 0.06 31.42 12.28
CA GLU A 431 0.27 32.39 13.38
C GLU A 431 -1.06 32.76 14.03
N LYS A 432 -2.14 32.45 13.27
CA LYS A 432 -3.44 32.81 13.88
C LYS A 432 -3.90 31.71 14.85
N GLU A 433 -4.75 32.19 15.85
CA GLU A 433 -5.16 31.23 16.90
C GLU A 433 -6.38 30.42 16.45
N ASP A 434 -7.15 31.13 15.54
CA ASP A 434 -8.42 30.48 15.15
C ASP A 434 -8.19 29.50 13.97
N LEU A 435 -8.57 28.22 14.31
CA LEU A 435 -8.28 27.20 13.26
C LEU A 435 -9.52 26.96 12.41
N GLU A 436 -10.63 27.68 12.67
CA GLU A 436 -11.92 27.35 12.04
C GLU A 436 -11.91 27.67 10.53
N PRO A 437 -11.22 28.65 10.17
CA PRO A 437 -11.20 28.95 8.73
C PRO A 437 -10.54 27.81 7.92
N ILE A 438 -9.61 27.16 8.52
CA ILE A 438 -8.95 26.02 7.82
C ILE A 438 -9.84 24.78 7.93
N ARG A 439 -10.58 24.68 9.05
CA ARG A 439 -11.42 23.48 9.25
C ARG A 439 -12.61 23.48 8.30
N GLU A 440 -12.96 24.63 7.84
CA GLU A 440 -14.19 24.74 7.02
C GLU A 440 -13.89 24.35 5.57
N LYS A 441 -12.49 24.10 5.31
CA LYS A 441 -12.22 23.71 3.91
C LYS A 441 -12.64 22.25 3.66
N ASP A 442 -13.34 22.01 2.58
CA ASP A 442 -13.99 20.71 2.31
C ASP A 442 -12.97 19.61 2.06
N TYR A 443 -11.64 20.09 1.83
CA TYR A 443 -10.61 19.06 1.56
C TYR A 443 -9.77 18.81 2.81
N VAL A 444 -10.14 19.54 3.91
CA VAL A 444 -9.37 19.40 5.17
C VAL A 444 -10.14 18.46 6.09
N LYS A 445 -9.51 17.24 6.31
CA LYS A 445 -10.09 16.22 7.23
C LYS A 445 -9.95 16.65 8.69
N SER A 446 -8.82 17.10 9.07
CA SER A 446 -8.65 17.58 10.46
C SER A 446 -7.45 18.52 10.53
N VAL A 447 -7.61 19.44 11.51
CA VAL A 447 -6.47 20.32 11.83
C VAL A 447 -6.24 20.29 13.34
N THR A 448 -4.97 19.97 13.68
CA THR A 448 -4.67 19.96 15.13
C THR A 448 -3.30 20.61 15.36
N ILE A 449 -3.09 21.02 16.66
CA ILE A 449 -1.75 21.60 16.94
C ILE A 449 -0.69 20.48 16.93
N TYR A 450 0.47 20.79 16.45
CA TYR A 450 1.60 19.85 16.52
C TYR A 450 1.97 19.54 17.97
N LEU A 451 1.59 18.23 18.39
CA LEU A 451 1.66 17.87 19.82
C LEU A 451 3.11 17.53 20.21
N ARG A 452 3.39 17.86 21.35
CA ARG A 452 4.73 17.64 21.91
C ARG A 452 5.14 16.16 21.86
N GLU A 453 4.14 15.27 22.01
CA GLU A 453 4.43 13.82 22.09
C GLU A 453 4.91 13.30 20.73
N LEU A 454 4.85 14.19 19.73
CA LEU A 454 5.26 13.74 18.39
C LEU A 454 6.66 14.25 18.06
N LYS A 455 7.26 15.09 19.04
CA LYS A 455 8.57 15.71 18.77
C LYS A 455 9.72 14.77 19.10
N SER A 456 9.37 13.64 19.88
CA SER A 456 10.44 12.67 20.19
C SER A 456 10.31 11.43 19.30
N THR A 457 11.36 10.88 18.76
CA THR A 457 11.30 9.65 17.94
C THR A 457 11.26 8.42 18.85
N ILE A 458 10.35 7.41 18.54
CA ILE A 458 10.24 6.11 19.24
C ILE A 458 11.63 5.58 19.58
N SER A 459 12.61 5.95 18.86
CA SER A 459 13.98 5.42 19.09
C SER A 459 14.62 6.05 20.33
N LEU A 460 14.15 7.22 20.70
CA LEU A 460 14.78 7.88 21.86
C LEU A 460 14.14 7.40 23.17
N LYS A 461 12.72 7.19 23.20
CA LYS A 461 12.01 6.66 24.39
C LYS A 461 12.35 5.17 24.60
N ASP A 462 12.36 4.33 23.64
CA ASP A 462 12.78 2.91 23.71
C ASP A 462 14.27 2.78 24.10
N MET A 463 15.03 3.73 23.70
CA MET A 463 16.48 3.74 24.02
C MET A 463 16.72 4.04 25.49
N VAL A 464 16.06 5.07 26.00
CA VAL A 464 16.23 5.41 27.43
C VAL A 464 15.74 4.24 28.28
N GLU A 465 14.71 3.49 27.74
CA GLU A 465 14.13 2.38 28.56
C GLU A 465 14.99 1.12 28.44
N ARG A 466 15.73 0.89 27.34
CA ARG A 466 16.49 -0.34 27.04
C ARG A 466 17.90 -0.26 27.63
N GLU A 467 18.43 0.96 27.83
CA GLU A 467 19.80 1.07 28.41
C GLU A 467 19.75 1.89 29.70
N ALA A 468 19.18 1.26 30.68
CA ALA A 468 18.84 1.96 31.94
C ALA A 468 20.09 2.59 32.57
N ASP A 469 21.32 2.15 32.09
CA ASP A 469 22.54 2.64 32.79
C ASP A 469 23.17 3.80 32.02
N ARG A 470 22.73 4.11 30.77
CA ARG A 470 23.27 5.27 30.02
C ARG A 470 22.55 6.56 30.42
N LYS A 471 23.31 7.57 30.79
CA LYS A 471 22.70 8.79 31.37
C LYS A 471 22.84 9.97 30.40
N PHE A 472 23.77 9.78 29.35
CA PHE A 472 23.93 10.92 28.41
C PHE A 472 23.73 10.43 26.98
N TYR A 473 23.08 11.31 26.20
CA TYR A 473 22.78 10.95 24.80
C TYR A 473 23.22 12.10 23.88
N ARG A 474 23.88 11.58 22.81
CA ARG A 474 24.15 12.59 21.75
C ARG A 474 22.93 12.71 20.83
N VAL A 475 22.43 14.00 20.66
CA VAL A 475 21.14 14.12 19.93
C VAL A 475 21.24 15.32 18.99
N ASP A 476 20.39 15.13 17.89
CA ASP A 476 20.15 16.31 17.05
C ASP A 476 18.78 16.93 17.34
N CYS A 477 18.86 18.28 17.70
CA CYS A 477 17.58 19.01 17.79
C CYS A 477 17.28 19.68 16.44
N ILE A 478 16.25 19.09 15.82
CA ILE A 478 15.87 19.69 14.51
C ILE A 478 14.91 20.86 14.73
N LEU A 479 15.23 22.05 14.00
CA LEU A 479 14.48 23.29 14.30
C LEU A 479 13.41 23.51 13.22
N HIS A 480 12.19 24.12 13.65
CA HIS A 480 11.22 24.56 12.63
C HIS A 480 11.78 25.72 11.80
N GLU A 481 11.39 25.72 10.57
CA GLU A 481 11.72 26.92 9.78
C GLU A 481 10.86 28.13 10.22
N THR A 482 11.61 29.13 10.79
CA THR A 482 10.90 30.35 11.23
C THR A 482 11.60 31.59 10.64
N PRO A 483 10.75 32.42 10.02
CA PRO A 483 11.38 33.62 9.44
C PRO A 483 12.06 34.49 10.50
N ASN A 484 13.36 34.77 10.27
CA ASN A 484 14.11 35.78 11.07
C ASN A 484 14.54 35.21 12.42
N ILE A 485 14.30 33.91 12.61
CA ILE A 485 14.85 33.24 13.80
C ILE A 485 15.89 32.21 13.32
N THR A 486 17.20 32.40 13.76
CA THR A 486 18.26 31.47 13.33
C THR A 486 18.63 30.52 14.48
N ALA A 487 19.23 29.42 14.06
CA ALA A 487 19.70 28.43 15.07
C ALA A 487 20.63 29.08 16.09
N GLU A 488 21.27 30.12 15.68
CA GLU A 488 22.24 30.79 16.60
C GLU A 488 21.51 31.53 17.71
N LYS A 489 20.38 32.07 17.36
CA LYS A 489 19.59 32.83 18.38
C LYS A 489 18.90 31.88 19.36
N LEU A 490 18.70 30.62 18.90
CA LEU A 490 17.96 29.66 19.76
C LEU A 490 18.94 28.83 20.59
N ALA A 491 20.24 28.96 20.30
CA ALA A 491 21.26 28.08 20.93
C ALA A 491 21.35 28.33 22.44
N ALA A 492 21.20 29.63 22.85
CA ALA A 492 21.32 29.95 24.30
C ALA A 492 20.15 29.36 25.10
N GLU A 493 19.03 29.48 24.52
CA GLU A 493 17.84 28.93 25.21
C GLU A 493 17.89 27.40 25.28
N ILE A 494 18.31 26.77 24.13
CA ILE A 494 18.38 25.29 24.10
C ILE A 494 19.48 24.81 25.05
N ALA A 495 20.55 25.53 25.15
CA ALA A 495 21.64 25.15 26.08
C ALA A 495 21.18 25.28 27.53
N GLN A 496 20.47 26.34 27.82
CA GLN A 496 19.96 26.54 29.20
C GLN A 496 19.00 25.42 29.60
N LYS A 497 18.09 25.04 28.68
CA LYS A 497 17.09 24.00 29.01
C LYS A 497 17.74 22.62 29.09
N ALA A 498 18.87 22.54 28.33
CA ALA A 498 19.54 21.21 28.33
C ALA A 498 20.63 21.16 29.40
N TRP A 499 20.72 22.23 30.13
CA TRP A 499 21.79 22.38 31.15
C TRP A 499 23.15 22.00 30.57
N VAL A 500 23.41 22.52 29.31
CA VAL A 500 24.71 22.30 28.65
C VAL A 500 25.31 23.68 28.29
N ASP A 501 26.57 23.75 28.44
CA ASP A 501 27.25 25.00 28.04
C ASP A 501 27.07 25.27 26.54
N VAL A 502 26.69 26.49 26.21
CA VAL A 502 26.35 26.84 24.81
C VAL A 502 27.57 26.61 23.90
N THR A 503 28.80 26.68 24.45
CA THR A 503 30.02 26.49 23.62
C THR A 503 30.19 25.02 23.21
N LYS A 504 29.40 24.17 23.78
CA LYS A 504 29.57 22.72 23.49
C LYS A 504 28.53 22.28 22.47
N LEU A 505 27.84 23.25 21.89
CA LEU A 505 26.83 22.90 20.89
C LEU A 505 27.45 22.98 19.49
N ALA A 506 27.06 21.96 18.68
CA ALA A 506 27.33 22.12 17.24
C ALA A 506 26.10 22.67 16.51
N ILE A 507 26.39 23.81 15.87
CA ILE A 507 25.20 24.53 15.37
C ILE A 507 25.25 24.52 13.84
N SER A 508 24.13 24.09 13.29
CA SER A 508 23.88 24.26 11.84
C SER A 508 22.59 25.05 11.61
N PRO A 509 22.40 25.50 10.38
CA PRO A 509 21.21 26.35 10.11
C PRO A 509 19.90 25.62 10.45
N VAL A 510 19.88 24.34 10.41
CA VAL A 510 18.55 23.68 10.54
C VAL A 510 18.58 22.71 11.74
N ARG A 511 19.75 22.61 12.45
CA ARG A 511 19.77 21.69 13.61
C ARG A 511 20.88 22.10 14.57
N ILE A 512 20.70 21.70 15.84
CA ILE A 512 21.71 21.91 16.90
C ILE A 512 21.98 20.56 17.58
N ARG A 513 23.24 20.23 17.46
CA ARG A 513 23.66 18.94 18.06
C ARG A 513 24.28 19.16 19.44
N LEU A 514 23.82 18.20 20.43
CA LEU A 514 24.39 18.34 21.79
C LEU A 514 24.33 16.98 22.50
N THR A 515 25.17 16.87 23.51
CA THR A 515 25.08 15.72 24.43
C THR A 515 24.33 16.13 25.71
N VAL A 516 23.19 15.43 25.90
CA VAL A 516 22.30 15.91 26.99
C VAL A 516 21.97 14.74 27.92
N HIS A 517 21.82 15.12 29.21
CA HIS A 517 21.38 14.10 30.18
C HIS A 517 19.92 13.69 29.93
N GLN A 518 19.59 12.37 30.07
CA GLN A 518 18.26 11.82 29.79
C GLN A 518 17.15 12.60 30.50
N ASP A 519 17.40 13.21 31.74
CA ASP A 519 16.32 13.87 32.52
C ASP A 519 15.98 15.23 31.90
N LYS A 520 16.83 15.63 30.93
CA LYS A 520 16.54 16.97 30.38
C LYS A 520 15.90 16.85 28.99
N LEU A 521 15.72 15.63 28.44
CA LEU A 521 15.16 15.46 27.08
C LEU A 521 13.71 15.91 27.03
N GLU A 522 13.05 15.79 28.21
CA GLU A 522 11.63 16.24 28.24
C GLU A 522 11.54 17.78 28.19
N ALA A 523 12.43 18.38 28.82
CA ALA A 523 12.42 19.87 28.80
C ALA A 523 12.73 20.40 27.39
N LEU A 524 13.60 19.70 26.69
CA LEU A 524 13.91 20.14 25.31
C LEU A 524 12.73 19.89 24.38
N ALA A 525 11.99 18.85 24.60
CA ALA A 525 10.82 18.53 23.74
C ALA A 525 9.71 19.56 23.94
N LYS A 526 9.86 20.45 25.03
CA LYS A 526 8.78 21.43 25.31
C LYS A 526 9.05 22.74 24.57
N LEU A 527 10.18 22.72 23.98
CA LEU A 527 10.46 23.99 23.28
C LEU A 527 9.77 23.97 21.90
N ASP A 528 8.96 25.07 21.65
CA ASP A 528 8.16 25.12 20.40
C ASP A 528 9.08 25.26 19.18
N SER A 529 10.29 25.81 19.41
CA SER A 529 11.25 26.05 18.30
C SER A 529 11.87 24.73 17.81
N ILE A 530 11.64 23.62 18.63
CA ILE A 530 12.26 22.33 18.24
C ILE A 530 11.17 21.47 17.60
N SER A 531 11.48 21.07 16.37
CA SER A 531 10.54 20.20 15.63
C SER A 531 10.64 18.75 16.08
N ARG A 532 11.87 18.29 16.14
CA ARG A 532 12.04 16.92 16.66
C ARG A 532 13.46 16.75 17.20
N ILE A 533 13.59 15.56 18.01
CA ILE A 533 14.91 15.25 18.58
C ILE A 533 15.31 13.84 18.11
N GLU A 534 16.51 13.86 17.53
CA GLU A 534 16.97 12.56 17.00
C GLU A 534 18.32 12.17 17.64
N GLU A 535 18.47 10.75 17.79
CA GLU A 535 19.77 10.30 18.34
C GLU A 535 20.83 10.29 17.21
N VAL A 536 21.93 10.74 17.66
CA VAL A 536 23.08 10.61 16.72
C VAL A 536 23.77 9.26 16.95
N ARG A 537 23.69 8.34 15.88
CA ARG A 537 24.32 7.01 16.02
C ARG A 537 25.73 7.04 15.42
N PRO A 538 26.53 6.25 16.08
CA PRO A 538 27.90 6.18 15.52
C PRO A 538 27.90 5.56 14.11
N ASP A 539 28.52 6.22 13.16
CA ASP A 539 28.66 5.70 11.78
C ASP A 539 29.23 4.28 11.78
N GLU A 540 28.28 3.18 11.35
CA GLU A 540 28.84 1.83 11.13
C GLU A 540 28.68 1.45 9.64
N VAL A 541 29.67 0.71 9.03
CA VAL A 541 29.72 0.36 7.59
C VAL A 541 28.88 -0.90 7.35
N PHE A 542 27.64 -0.89 6.60
CA PHE A 542 26.64 -1.96 6.41
C PHE A 542 26.55 -2.32 4.92
N ASN A 543 27.65 -2.34 4.07
CA ASN A 543 27.47 -2.62 2.63
C ASN A 543 27.18 -4.11 2.39
N ASP A 544 27.34 -5.09 3.31
CA ASP A 544 27.06 -6.53 3.16
C ASP A 544 25.57 -6.83 3.41
N LEU A 545 24.79 -5.92 3.94
CA LEU A 545 23.35 -6.16 4.22
C LEU A 545 22.50 -5.64 3.06
N ALA A 546 23.16 -4.75 2.09
CA ALA A 546 22.43 -4.13 0.98
C ALA A 546 22.30 -5.11 -0.20
N ARG A 547 23.26 -6.19 -0.27
CA ARG A 547 23.15 -7.23 -1.33
C ARG A 547 21.99 -8.19 -1.04
N GLY A 548 21.86 -8.59 0.21
CA GLY A 548 20.72 -9.44 0.65
C GLY A 548 19.38 -8.70 0.54
N THR A 549 19.33 -7.39 0.73
CA THR A 549 18.10 -6.58 0.65
C THR A 549 17.72 -6.32 -0.80
N LEU A 550 18.76 -6.30 -1.74
CA LEU A 550 18.47 -6.04 -3.17
C LEU A 550 18.29 -7.35 -3.92
N ASN A 551 18.35 -8.48 -3.10
CA ASN A 551 18.26 -9.83 -3.71
C ASN A 551 19.34 -10.05 -4.77
N ALA A 552 20.39 -9.35 -4.81
CA ALA A 552 21.50 -9.53 -5.78
C ALA A 552 22.14 -10.91 -5.62
N ASP A 553 21.66 -11.72 -4.50
CA ASP A 553 22.12 -13.11 -4.30
C ASP A 553 21.09 -14.10 -4.86
N ILE A 554 19.96 -13.58 -5.60
CA ILE A 554 18.91 -14.54 -6.01
C ILE A 554 19.29 -15.10 -7.39
N LEU A 555 19.93 -16.32 -7.49
CA LEU A 555 20.00 -17.63 -8.19
C LEU A 555 18.87 -17.78 -9.21
N ALA A 556 18.94 -17.06 -10.42
CA ALA A 556 18.07 -17.37 -11.58
C ALA A 556 18.54 -18.66 -12.27
N LEU A 557 18.23 -19.87 -11.78
CA LEU A 557 18.10 -21.10 -12.57
C LEU A 557 19.48 -21.70 -12.87
N SER A 558 20.44 -21.85 -11.80
CA SER A 558 21.68 -22.63 -11.69
C SER A 558 22.86 -21.88 -12.32
N THR A 559 23.11 -20.47 -12.11
CA THR A 559 24.46 -19.89 -12.14
C THR A 559 24.45 -18.51 -11.48
N SER A 560 25.58 -18.15 -10.59
CA SER A 560 25.86 -16.88 -9.91
C SER A 560 26.36 -15.83 -10.91
N TYR A 561 25.45 -14.84 -11.43
CA TYR A 561 25.94 -13.76 -12.33
C TYR A 561 26.63 -12.68 -11.52
N GLU A 562 27.99 -12.47 -11.79
CA GLU A 562 28.85 -11.54 -11.02
C GLU A 562 29.24 -10.34 -11.88
N GLY A 563 28.51 -10.36 -13.19
CA GLY A 563 28.79 -9.12 -13.98
C GLY A 563 30.08 -9.26 -14.79
N ASN A 564 30.53 -10.56 -15.03
CA ASN A 564 31.76 -10.78 -15.84
C ASN A 564 31.53 -10.30 -17.28
N GLY A 565 32.51 -9.49 -17.78
CA GLY A 565 32.44 -9.03 -19.20
C GLY A 565 31.69 -7.70 -19.33
N GLN A 566 31.13 -7.24 -18.12
CA GLN A 566 30.41 -5.95 -18.18
C GLN A 566 31.35 -4.82 -17.73
N LYS A 567 31.22 -3.71 -18.45
CA LYS A 567 32.01 -2.51 -18.07
C LYS A 567 31.06 -1.41 -17.56
N VAL A 568 31.46 -0.89 -16.38
CA VAL A 568 30.57 0.12 -15.76
C VAL A 568 31.37 1.43 -15.62
N CYS A 569 30.70 2.47 -16.20
CA CYS A 569 31.36 3.77 -16.08
C CYS A 569 30.77 4.58 -14.90
N VAL A 570 31.75 5.16 -14.14
CA VAL A 570 31.30 5.88 -12.93
C VAL A 570 31.91 7.29 -12.99
N ALA A 571 30.98 8.26 -12.98
CA ALA A 571 31.44 9.66 -12.81
C ALA A 571 31.12 10.17 -11.40
N ASP A 572 32.25 10.36 -10.69
CA ASP A 572 32.02 10.76 -9.29
C ASP A 572 33.24 11.53 -8.77
N THR A 573 33.36 11.58 -7.42
CA THR A 573 34.31 12.51 -6.79
C THR A 573 35.76 12.06 -7.06
N GLY A 574 35.94 10.95 -7.64
CA GLY A 574 37.30 10.43 -7.89
C GLY A 574 37.42 8.97 -7.46
N PHE A 575 38.66 8.40 -7.57
CA PHE A 575 38.82 6.96 -7.26
C PHE A 575 40.11 6.74 -6.47
N ASP A 576 39.90 6.17 -5.25
CA ASP A 576 41.05 5.84 -4.39
C ASP A 576 42.17 6.88 -4.52
N GLN A 577 43.40 6.40 -4.76
CA GLN A 577 44.54 7.34 -4.75
C GLN A 577 44.82 7.83 -6.19
N GLY A 578 43.73 7.48 -7.06
CA GLY A 578 43.84 8.09 -8.41
C GLY A 578 44.71 7.21 -9.32
N LYS A 579 44.94 6.03 -8.86
CA LYS A 579 45.71 5.11 -9.71
C LYS A 579 44.93 3.81 -9.91
N MET A 580 45.14 3.21 -11.15
CA MET A 580 44.34 2.01 -11.48
C MET A 580 45.10 0.75 -11.08
N VAL A 581 46.50 0.94 -11.02
CA VAL A 581 47.31 -0.24 -10.60
C VAL A 581 48.39 0.25 -9.64
N ASP A 582 48.91 -0.71 -8.92
CA ASP A 582 49.99 -0.32 -7.98
C ASP A 582 51.14 0.37 -8.73
N GLU A 583 51.52 1.46 -8.27
CA GLU A 583 52.67 2.17 -8.85
C GLU A 583 53.51 2.80 -7.73
N LEU A 584 54.86 2.68 -7.88
CA LEU A 584 55.90 3.06 -6.91
C LEU A 584 55.34 3.96 -5.80
N GLY A 585 55.03 3.21 -4.55
CA GLY A 585 54.71 3.93 -3.30
C GLY A 585 53.20 4.18 -3.16
N ILE A 586 52.38 3.72 -4.15
CA ILE A 586 50.91 3.89 -4.06
C ILE A 586 50.26 2.53 -4.38
N GLN A 587 49.57 2.06 -3.35
CA GLN A 587 48.84 0.79 -3.54
C GLN A 587 47.34 1.07 -3.73
N VAL A 588 46.87 0.47 -4.82
CA VAL A 588 45.42 0.64 -5.06
C VAL A 588 44.64 -0.21 -4.06
N HIS A 589 43.44 0.33 -3.77
CA HIS A 589 42.62 -0.38 -2.76
C HIS A 589 42.41 -1.84 -3.18
N PRO A 590 42.71 -2.75 -2.29
CA PRO A 590 42.72 -4.20 -2.58
C PRO A 590 41.37 -4.65 -3.18
N ALA A 591 40.28 -3.96 -2.91
CA ALA A 591 38.96 -4.38 -3.43
C ALA A 591 38.84 -4.11 -4.93
N PHE A 592 39.86 -3.52 -5.50
CA PHE A 592 39.64 -3.09 -6.90
C PHE A 592 40.82 -3.57 -7.76
N ILE A 593 41.64 -4.47 -7.25
CA ILE A 593 42.81 -4.93 -8.02
C ILE A 593 42.31 -5.58 -9.33
N GLY A 594 42.80 -4.94 -10.55
CA GLY A 594 42.51 -5.52 -11.89
C GLY A 594 41.09 -5.19 -12.35
N ARG A 595 40.46 -4.14 -11.78
CA ARG A 595 39.01 -4.00 -12.09
C ARG A 595 38.74 -2.61 -12.65
N VAL A 596 39.74 -1.80 -12.58
CA VAL A 596 39.54 -0.45 -13.17
C VAL A 596 40.31 -0.39 -14.49
N GLU A 597 39.51 -0.17 -15.56
CA GLU A 597 40.12 -0.23 -16.92
C GLU A 597 40.45 1.17 -17.43
N HIS A 598 39.71 2.11 -16.80
CA HIS A 598 40.01 3.49 -17.24
C HIS A 598 39.71 4.46 -16.09
N LEU A 599 40.66 5.45 -15.94
CA LEU A 599 40.49 6.48 -14.89
C LEU A 599 40.94 7.83 -15.45
N GLU A 600 39.97 8.67 -15.41
CA GLU A 600 40.34 10.01 -15.91
C GLU A 600 39.61 11.10 -15.14
N SER A 601 40.25 12.30 -15.20
CA SER A 601 39.57 13.47 -14.61
C SER A 601 39.09 14.41 -15.73
N LEU A 602 37.92 14.98 -15.45
CA LEU A 602 37.31 15.84 -16.49
C LEU A 602 37.82 17.28 -16.36
N TRP A 603 38.44 17.57 -15.25
CA TRP A 603 38.92 18.96 -15.10
C TRP A 603 40.45 18.98 -15.01
N LEU A 604 41.07 20.00 -15.69
CA LEU A 604 42.54 20.13 -15.77
C LEU A 604 43.14 20.36 -14.37
N GLY A 605 44.17 19.43 -14.01
CA GLY A 605 44.87 19.67 -12.71
C GLY A 605 44.36 18.72 -11.63
N ASP A 606 43.36 17.79 -11.95
CA ASP A 606 42.82 16.76 -11.04
C ASP A 606 43.46 15.40 -11.36
N GLU A 607 44.01 14.82 -10.30
CA GLU A 607 44.74 13.54 -10.53
C GLU A 607 43.81 12.35 -10.27
N SER A 608 42.43 12.67 -10.29
CA SER A 608 41.41 11.61 -10.16
C SER A 608 41.49 10.91 -8.80
N LYS A 609 42.26 11.56 -7.90
CA LYS A 609 42.30 11.04 -6.52
C LYS A 609 40.98 11.38 -5.80
N ASP A 610 40.56 10.33 -5.09
CA ASP A 610 39.30 10.61 -4.36
C ASP A 610 39.59 11.01 -2.92
N THR A 611 39.52 12.24 -2.60
CA THR A 611 39.82 12.74 -1.23
C THR A 611 38.54 12.79 -0.39
N ALA A 612 37.40 12.70 -1.05
CA ALA A 612 36.09 12.71 -0.35
C ALA A 612 35.67 11.30 0.07
N GLY A 613 36.16 10.34 -0.75
CA GLY A 613 35.86 8.94 -0.35
C GLY A 613 34.54 8.46 -0.96
N HIS A 614 33.69 9.34 -1.48
CA HIS A 614 32.35 8.99 -2.01
C HIS A 614 32.48 8.19 -3.31
N GLY A 615 33.30 8.68 -4.17
CA GLY A 615 33.48 7.98 -5.47
C GLY A 615 34.05 6.57 -5.28
N THR A 616 34.99 6.42 -4.43
CA THR A 616 35.59 5.10 -4.14
C THR A 616 34.57 4.18 -3.46
N HIS A 617 33.69 4.72 -2.65
CA HIS A 617 32.63 3.91 -2.01
C HIS A 617 31.57 3.48 -3.03
N VAL A 618 31.25 4.39 -3.91
CA VAL A 618 30.27 4.05 -4.97
C VAL A 618 30.83 2.93 -5.85
N CYS A 619 32.07 3.05 -6.25
CA CYS A 619 32.72 2.00 -7.06
C CYS A 619 32.78 0.66 -6.30
N ALA A 620 32.96 0.73 -4.98
CA ALA A 620 33.03 -0.51 -4.17
C ALA A 620 31.65 -1.18 -4.07
N SER A 621 30.60 -0.38 -4.13
CA SER A 621 29.25 -0.96 -4.05
C SER A 621 28.86 -1.65 -5.37
N ILE A 622 29.54 -1.28 -6.43
CA ILE A 622 29.22 -1.88 -7.74
C ILE A 622 30.06 -3.14 -7.94
N CYS A 623 31.42 -2.94 -7.87
CA CYS A 623 32.15 -4.17 -8.25
C CYS A 623 33.25 -4.45 -7.23
N GLY A 624 33.22 -3.72 -6.04
CA GLY A 624 34.26 -4.02 -5.03
C GLY A 624 34.23 -5.48 -4.59
N ASN A 625 35.46 -5.96 -4.42
CA ASN A 625 35.58 -7.35 -3.94
C ASN A 625 36.83 -7.48 -3.06
N GLY A 626 36.52 -7.49 -1.78
CA GLY A 626 37.71 -7.52 -0.90
C GLY A 626 37.38 -8.20 0.42
N LEU A 627 38.55 -8.57 1.16
CA LEU A 627 38.42 -9.24 2.48
C LEU A 627 38.67 -8.21 3.60
N TYR A 628 37.67 -8.12 4.51
CA TYR A 628 37.71 -7.22 5.67
C TYR A 628 37.93 -7.99 6.98
N LYS A 629 38.70 -7.55 8.10
CA LYS A 629 38.94 -8.12 9.45
C LYS A 629 39.91 -9.30 9.35
N ASN A 630 41.15 -9.05 8.65
CA ASN A 630 42.26 -10.01 8.54
C ASN A 630 41.87 -11.22 7.68
N GLY A 631 40.85 -11.05 6.75
CA GLY A 631 40.58 -12.10 5.73
C GLY A 631 39.30 -12.88 6.05
N ASN A 632 38.50 -12.48 7.12
CA ASN A 632 37.41 -13.38 7.58
C ASN A 632 36.06 -12.87 7.06
N VAL A 633 36.11 -11.67 6.55
CA VAL A 633 34.79 -11.17 6.09
C VAL A 633 34.95 -10.66 4.66
N ARG A 634 34.23 -11.38 3.84
CA ARG A 634 34.28 -10.97 2.43
C ARG A 634 33.21 -9.88 2.16
N VAL A 635 33.73 -8.68 1.66
CA VAL A 635 32.80 -7.59 1.33
C VAL A 635 32.83 -7.38 -0.18
N GLN A 636 31.52 -7.55 -0.76
CA GLN A 636 31.50 -7.43 -2.24
C GLN A 636 30.39 -6.48 -2.67
N GLY A 637 30.70 -5.93 -3.80
CA GLY A 637 29.66 -5.09 -4.43
C GLY A 637 28.65 -5.96 -5.19
N VAL A 638 27.78 -5.39 -5.82
CA VAL A 638 26.62 -6.10 -6.41
C VAL A 638 27.08 -6.87 -7.65
N ALA A 639 28.07 -6.41 -8.45
CA ALA A 639 28.63 -7.11 -9.62
C ALA A 639 30.15 -7.21 -9.52
N PRO A 640 30.59 -8.09 -8.67
CA PRO A 640 32.03 -8.15 -8.33
C PRO A 640 32.88 -8.59 -9.52
N GLY A 641 32.27 -9.12 -10.62
CA GLY A 641 33.03 -9.58 -11.81
C GLY A 641 33.05 -8.51 -12.89
N ALA A 642 32.48 -7.31 -12.68
CA ALA A 642 32.46 -6.24 -13.70
C ALA A 642 33.74 -5.39 -13.61
N THR A 643 34.10 -4.65 -14.72
CA THR A 643 35.23 -3.69 -14.65
C THR A 643 34.71 -2.25 -14.76
N LEU A 644 35.61 -1.30 -14.25
CA LEU A 644 35.11 0.08 -14.10
C LEU A 644 35.91 1.01 -15.02
N MET A 645 35.12 1.96 -15.58
CA MET A 645 35.70 3.22 -16.08
C MET A 645 35.30 4.40 -15.19
N VAL A 646 36.31 5.06 -14.68
CA VAL A 646 35.97 6.06 -13.65
C VAL A 646 36.39 7.44 -14.19
N GLN A 647 35.34 8.31 -14.16
CA GLN A 647 35.63 9.73 -14.50
C GLN A 647 35.43 10.63 -13.28
N SER A 648 36.58 11.17 -12.83
CA SER A 648 36.46 12.11 -11.70
C SER A 648 35.92 13.48 -12.15
N ILE A 649 34.86 13.97 -11.43
CA ILE A 649 34.32 15.28 -11.85
C ILE A 649 34.40 16.24 -10.66
N ALA A 650 35.40 15.85 -9.84
CA ALA A 650 35.59 16.71 -8.64
C ALA A 650 36.44 17.93 -9.02
N GLN A 651 35.92 19.12 -8.65
CA GLN A 651 36.79 20.31 -8.87
C GLN A 651 37.11 20.96 -7.52
N VAL A 652 38.44 21.14 -7.29
CA VAL A 652 38.82 21.83 -6.04
C VAL A 652 38.51 23.33 -6.19
N SER A 653 37.20 23.81 -5.70
CA SER A 653 36.89 25.27 -5.75
C SER A 653 37.27 25.93 -4.42
N LYS A 654 38.10 27.07 -4.44
CA LYS A 654 38.46 27.83 -3.22
C LYS A 654 37.25 28.60 -2.69
N ASP A 655 36.11 28.47 -3.43
CA ASP A 655 34.84 29.11 -3.01
C ASP A 655 34.00 28.16 -2.13
N PRO A 656 33.88 28.43 -0.88
CA PRO A 656 33.20 27.58 0.11
C PRO A 656 31.72 27.38 -0.24
N ASN A 657 31.18 28.09 -1.35
CA ASN A 657 29.75 28.00 -1.71
C ASN A 657 29.56 27.17 -2.98
N LYS A 658 30.64 26.61 -3.47
CA LYS A 658 30.54 25.77 -4.67
C LYS A 658 30.86 24.32 -4.31
N GLY A 659 29.73 23.34 -4.51
CA GLY A 659 29.80 21.89 -4.23
C GLY A 659 31.07 21.25 -4.81
N ALA A 660 31.65 20.17 -4.15
CA ALA A 660 32.90 19.40 -4.38
C ALA A 660 32.85 18.67 -5.72
N ILE A 661 31.64 18.79 -6.52
CA ILE A 661 31.53 18.13 -7.84
C ILE A 661 30.91 19.12 -8.83
N GLU A 662 31.57 19.13 -9.97
CA GLU A 662 31.00 19.99 -11.04
C GLU A 662 30.74 19.15 -12.29
N VAL A 663 29.50 19.23 -12.67
CA VAL A 663 29.07 18.45 -13.85
C VAL A 663 29.33 19.30 -15.11
N PRO A 664 30.04 18.72 -16.12
CA PRO A 664 30.32 19.49 -17.34
C PRO A 664 29.04 19.96 -18.04
N MET A 665 29.22 21.07 -18.63
CA MET A 665 28.06 21.77 -19.24
C MET A 665 27.49 20.96 -20.41
N ASP A 666 28.40 20.15 -21.17
CA ASP A 666 27.92 19.28 -22.27
C ASP A 666 28.21 17.81 -21.94
N LEU A 667 27.24 17.14 -21.50
CA LEU A 667 27.39 15.77 -20.96
C LEU A 667 27.67 14.78 -22.10
N GLY A 668 27.11 15.03 -23.31
CA GLY A 668 27.27 14.17 -24.50
C GLY A 668 28.72 14.16 -25.02
N LEU A 669 29.36 15.22 -25.05
CA LEU A 669 30.74 15.34 -25.58
C LEU A 669 31.77 15.09 -24.47
N GLN A 670 31.44 15.39 -23.27
CA GLN A 670 32.52 15.44 -22.25
C GLN A 670 32.36 14.28 -21.25
N LEU A 671 31.19 13.72 -21.16
CA LEU A 671 31.04 12.61 -20.19
C LEU A 671 30.72 11.31 -20.93
N PHE A 672 30.11 11.41 -22.12
CA PHE A 672 29.60 10.16 -22.73
C PHE A 672 30.44 9.81 -23.95
N SER A 673 31.32 10.74 -24.60
CA SER A 673 32.08 10.49 -25.83
C SER A 673 33.45 9.90 -25.51
N THR A 674 34.04 10.04 -24.32
CA THR A 674 35.41 9.64 -23.96
C THR A 674 35.47 8.15 -23.61
N PRO A 675 34.57 7.47 -22.98
CA PRO A 675 34.61 6.01 -22.79
C PRO A 675 34.34 5.25 -24.09
N ARG A 676 33.85 5.94 -25.24
CA ARG A 676 33.58 5.39 -26.60
C ARG A 676 34.89 5.25 -27.38
N LEU A 677 36.00 6.05 -27.18
CA LEU A 677 37.25 6.00 -27.99
C LEU A 677 38.24 5.00 -27.38
N SER A 678 37.99 4.47 -26.14
CA SER A 678 38.91 3.49 -25.51
C SER A 678 38.33 2.09 -25.63
N ILE A 679 37.10 1.87 -26.35
CA ILE A 679 36.47 0.53 -26.47
C ILE A 679 36.24 0.27 -27.97
N HIS A 680 37.26 -0.26 -28.80
CA HIS A 680 37.06 -0.76 -30.18
C HIS A 680 36.09 -1.95 -30.20
N THR A 681 34.77 -1.71 -30.16
CA THR A 681 33.93 -2.77 -30.76
C THR A 681 32.46 -2.33 -30.68
N PRO A 682 31.54 -2.86 -31.79
CA PRO A 682 30.19 -2.46 -32.24
C PRO A 682 29.09 -3.26 -31.54
N TYR A 683 28.39 -2.75 -30.38
CA TYR A 683 26.95 -3.05 -30.12
C TYR A 683 26.64 -2.76 -28.65
N SER A 684 25.33 -2.11 -28.21
CA SER A 684 23.99 -1.79 -27.68
C SER A 684 24.05 -1.67 -26.14
N ILE A 685 23.26 -0.59 -25.44
CA ILE A 685 23.11 -0.40 -23.97
C ILE A 685 21.67 0.04 -23.70
N ARG A 686 20.94 -0.39 -22.30
CA ARG A 686 19.75 -0.14 -21.46
C ARG A 686 20.13 0.68 -20.23
N ARG A 687 19.18 1.72 -19.86
CA ARG A 687 18.27 2.49 -18.99
C ARG A 687 18.98 2.90 -17.69
N LEU A 688 18.81 4.28 -17.23
CA LEU A 688 19.08 5.01 -15.98
C LEU A 688 17.77 5.53 -15.38
N MET A 689 17.44 5.12 -14.04
CA MET A 689 16.44 5.60 -13.06
C MET A 689 16.90 6.91 -12.40
N GLU A 690 15.98 8.06 -12.56
CA GLU A 690 15.53 8.82 -11.37
C GLU A 690 14.79 10.08 -11.82
N TYR A 691 13.62 10.46 -10.94
CA TYR A 691 12.57 11.28 -10.29
C TYR A 691 12.83 12.77 -10.48
N GLY A 692 11.88 13.51 -11.26
CA GLY A 692 10.91 14.64 -11.15
C GLY A 692 11.64 15.98 -11.02
N ILE A 693 12.07 16.59 -12.29
CA ILE A 693 11.86 17.95 -12.86
C ILE A 693 12.68 18.02 -14.17
N TRP A 694 12.00 18.27 -15.36
CA TRP A 694 12.47 18.45 -16.75
C TRP A 694 13.30 19.75 -16.86
N ASN A 695 14.73 19.70 -16.76
CA ASN A 695 15.59 20.91 -16.98
C ASN A 695 16.55 20.66 -18.14
N ALA A 696 17.24 21.72 -18.77
CA ALA A 696 18.15 21.78 -19.93
C ALA A 696 19.16 20.62 -19.93
N THR A 697 19.50 19.99 -18.79
CA THR A 697 20.28 18.73 -18.66
C THR A 697 19.46 17.53 -19.15
N HIS A 698 18.03 17.61 -19.15
CA HIS A 698 17.04 16.60 -19.60
C HIS A 698 16.94 16.61 -21.13
N MET A 699 17.17 17.82 -21.83
CA MET A 699 17.05 18.01 -23.29
C MET A 699 18.32 17.54 -24.01
N GLU A 700 19.52 17.46 -23.22
CA GLU A 700 20.79 16.98 -23.80
C GLU A 700 20.95 15.47 -23.63
N LEU A 701 20.15 14.76 -22.62
CA LEU A 701 20.23 13.31 -22.28
C LEU A 701 19.27 12.52 -23.16
N ASN A 702 18.18 13.17 -23.71
CA ASN A 702 17.05 12.48 -24.38
C ASN A 702 17.38 12.16 -25.85
N PRO A 703 18.18 13.02 -26.64
CA PRO A 703 18.60 12.60 -27.98
C PRO A 703 19.82 11.67 -27.93
N TYR A 704 20.59 11.55 -26.78
CA TYR A 704 21.78 10.70 -26.61
C TYR A 704 21.38 9.29 -26.11
N ILE A 705 20.25 9.10 -25.36
CA ILE A 705 19.67 7.83 -24.86
C ILE A 705 18.91 7.15 -26.01
N TRP A 706 18.52 8.04 -27.07
CA TRP A 706 17.72 7.50 -28.19
C TRP A 706 18.63 7.12 -29.36
N LYS A 707 19.97 7.66 -29.36
CA LYS A 707 20.89 7.43 -30.50
C LYS A 707 22.03 6.49 -30.08
N LEU A 708 22.07 5.79 -28.78
CA LEU A 708 23.24 5.06 -28.26
C LEU A 708 22.83 3.62 -27.94
N ARG A 709 23.52 2.66 -28.77
CA ARG A 709 23.31 1.20 -28.75
C ARG A 709 24.45 0.51 -27.96
N ASN A 710 24.22 -0.53 -26.89
CA ASN A 710 24.07 -1.73 -25.99
C ASN A 710 25.45 -2.17 -25.51
N ASP A 711 26.46 -1.46 -24.55
CA ASP A 711 27.46 -2.29 -23.85
C ASP A 711 28.14 -1.47 -22.75
N VAL A 712 27.68 -0.32 -22.20
CA VAL A 712 28.31 0.43 -21.12
C VAL A 712 27.20 1.07 -20.27
N ILE A 713 27.28 0.66 -18.88
CA ILE A 713 26.29 1.25 -17.94
C ILE A 713 26.92 2.49 -17.28
N TYR A 714 26.04 3.72 -17.42
CA TYR A 714 26.60 4.96 -16.81
C TYR A 714 25.90 5.25 -15.48
N ILE A 715 26.80 5.47 -14.45
CA ILE A 715 26.26 5.90 -13.14
C ILE A 715 26.81 7.31 -12.85
N ILE A 716 25.69 8.33 -12.84
CA ILE A 716 26.18 9.71 -12.61
C ILE A 716 25.48 10.26 -11.36
N ASN A 717 26.16 10.74 -10.34
CA ASN A 717 25.53 11.43 -9.20
C ASN A 717 25.24 12.90 -9.55
#